data_AF-A0A7I4YC93-F1
#
_entry.id   AF-A0A7I4YC93-F1
#
_cell.length_a   1.000
_cell.length_b   1.000
_cell.length_c   1.000
_cell.angle_alpha   90.00
_cell.angle_beta   90.00
_cell.angle_gamma   90.00
#
_symmetry.space_group_name_H-M   'P 1'
#
loop_
_entity.id
_entity.type
_entity.pdbx_description
1 polymer ?
#
loop_
_entity_poly.entity_id
_entity_poly.type
_entity_poly.pdbx_seq_one_letter_code
_entity_poly.pdbx_strand_id
1 'polypeptide(L)'
;MSKRSLSDNSDGSDQDDSHSVSDDQEIAAKKRRLVAFETVRLLSVTGVNDIDEKKAKVQAYKLSEALRHKNKQLKTKEREIERLRQRQMTDENTSCTINRHWNNLDEQLRLIALRGASSEEVEELLESNDEASTGDFLDEIVQMEGVQGEHVYDKRVQQSVRLFEKVMLQLSRKSEHHRAFSKKLISFFESSSLAGENRDEAFHSVVVENERLTEENSRLQREINRAQQKYARSSLKLKECEDQITLLTTRNEELARELEEAKFDLDKAQRLVNKLDYKLYTLAKDNTAHCEVRPNAKMLNGVSNGGGMSDSQLEELRAESELNAELAAKRLQEIHELNERIQKFVEDSVRMGCELKSAYSSSAQIMQSTEYQNLVAFYSVVIDECRRLRSDYEAVTEERDLLRQEMLQKVEEMKADEHQSMRKMRSLCEQITRDLNQMRTESDMLRMEFEQSLAAHSKQDAKQQDIKVLFGTLKTQNYQLNSDVAKYRKKWKEGVNTNYKIQTELDGERRRLERCLVIELDDEDSNELASPDQSRDDLDVSDDTNGESVSSLQAKILELKLKLEVYADIGTDVRDKAELLVRERRLKRENERLIHQIKRLGNIERKERMRYFEMDANRLFAQKDSEIERLKREVTMLKDTEASLMLDLDNTGSALEDLQEQNAKLISLQKENDEGHIKMMNDRIIATQLQVKIKEEMAHLESQVNNLTRQIAALQCEKESQNEALRLALETIGVKTKENVRQNRMIEALRKQLTEQSLNTADLGTRSEKIGAQLRDIQEVVASKTLQLEVIDQRKRRLEEENSTLRKRLERAKKSEKLGSTDAVLMEEIRELKDVLTCPSCKVNRKDAILTKCFHVFCMKCLKTRYDTRQRKCPKCNAGFGANDFHRVYIG
;
A
#
# COMPACT_ATOMS: atom_id res chain seq x y z
N MET A 1 46.44 41.56 -25.94
CA MET A 1 47.60 40.74 -26.36
C MET A 1 47.07 39.42 -26.93
N SER A 2 47.87 38.68 -27.71
CA SER A 2 47.53 37.39 -28.35
C SER A 2 47.14 36.29 -27.33
N LYS A 3 46.39 35.23 -27.66
CA LYS A 3 45.91 34.69 -28.96
C LYS A 3 44.61 33.85 -28.80
N ARG A 4 43.99 33.46 -29.92
CA ARG A 4 42.91 32.43 -30.05
C ARG A 4 43.47 31.01 -29.73
N SER A 5 42.74 29.90 -29.59
CA SER A 5 41.51 29.43 -30.29
C SER A 5 40.96 28.08 -29.74
N LEU A 6 39.63 27.82 -29.89
CA LEU A 6 38.92 26.53 -30.19
C LEU A 6 39.21 25.24 -29.35
N SER A 7 38.29 24.26 -29.16
CA SER A 7 36.81 24.16 -29.24
C SER A 7 36.32 22.83 -28.61
N ASP A 8 34.99 22.67 -28.46
CA ASP A 8 34.20 21.41 -28.36
C ASP A 8 34.24 20.46 -27.11
N ASN A 9 33.09 20.41 -26.43
CA ASN A 9 32.26 19.25 -26.02
C ASN A 9 32.70 18.09 -25.08
N SER A 10 31.69 17.64 -24.32
CA SER A 10 31.38 16.30 -23.76
C SER A 10 31.87 15.89 -22.35
N ASP A 11 30.89 15.45 -21.55
CA ASP A 11 30.77 14.24 -20.70
C ASP A 11 31.87 13.77 -19.70
N GLY A 12 31.44 12.95 -18.74
CA GLY A 12 32.26 12.32 -17.68
C GLY A 12 31.85 12.79 -16.27
N SER A 13 31.50 11.96 -15.28
CA SER A 13 31.85 10.54 -15.01
C SER A 13 33.38 10.36 -14.78
N ASP A 14 34.03 10.92 -13.74
CA ASP A 14 33.78 10.84 -12.28
C ASP A 14 34.42 9.55 -11.69
N GLN A 15 35.16 9.63 -10.55
CA GLN A 15 36.06 8.60 -9.92
C GLN A 15 37.11 7.96 -10.89
N ASP A 16 38.02 7.08 -10.46
CA ASP A 16 38.97 7.06 -9.33
C ASP A 16 39.96 5.91 -9.62
N ASP A 17 40.78 5.49 -8.64
CA ASP A 17 41.19 4.08 -8.56
C ASP A 17 41.54 3.56 -7.17
N SER A 18 40.72 2.65 -6.63
CA SER A 18 40.90 2.01 -5.33
C SER A 18 40.21 0.62 -5.14
N HIS A 19 40.16 -0.24 -6.16
CA HIS A 19 39.92 -1.70 -6.02
C HIS A 19 40.94 -2.56 -6.78
N SER A 20 41.55 -3.50 -6.06
CA SER A 20 41.76 -4.87 -6.55
C SER A 20 42.35 -5.75 -5.46
N VAL A 21 41.48 -6.54 -4.81
CA VAL A 21 41.86 -7.84 -4.21
C VAL A 21 40.65 -8.81 -4.31
N SER A 22 39.89 -8.74 -5.41
CA SER A 22 38.58 -9.40 -5.57
C SER A 22 38.58 -10.67 -6.43
N ASP A 23 39.38 -10.70 -7.50
CA ASP A 23 39.16 -11.65 -8.60
C ASP A 23 39.59 -13.10 -8.29
N ASP A 24 40.38 -13.29 -7.22
CA ASP A 24 40.77 -14.61 -6.70
C ASP A 24 39.58 -15.47 -6.20
N GLN A 25 38.37 -14.92 -6.08
CA GLN A 25 37.23 -15.64 -5.50
C GLN A 25 36.44 -16.52 -6.49
N GLU A 26 36.44 -16.25 -7.80
CA GLU A 26 35.39 -16.83 -8.66
C GLU A 26 35.67 -18.27 -9.14
N ILE A 27 36.94 -18.65 -9.37
CA ILE A 27 37.26 -20.04 -9.79
C ILE A 27 36.96 -21.07 -8.69
N ALA A 28 36.94 -20.66 -7.41
CA ALA A 28 36.52 -21.51 -6.30
C ALA A 28 35.01 -21.88 -6.35
N ALA A 29 34.18 -21.10 -7.06
CA ALA A 29 32.73 -21.14 -6.97
C ALA A 29 32.06 -22.42 -7.52
N LYS A 30 32.79 -23.30 -8.21
CA LYS A 30 32.30 -24.62 -8.69
C LYS A 30 32.57 -25.79 -7.73
N LYS A 31 33.16 -25.55 -6.55
CA LYS A 31 33.21 -26.52 -5.43
C LYS A 31 32.49 -26.01 -4.18
N ARG A 32 31.31 -25.39 -4.36
CA ARG A 32 30.41 -25.06 -3.24
C ARG A 32 30.00 -26.34 -2.53
N ARG A 33 30.51 -26.54 -1.31
CA ARG A 33 29.91 -27.48 -0.36
C ARG A 33 28.46 -27.05 -0.12
N LEU A 34 27.54 -28.02 -0.15
CA LEU A 34 26.22 -27.81 0.41
C LEU A 34 26.40 -27.49 1.90
N VAL A 35 25.71 -26.46 2.38
CA VAL A 35 25.98 -25.73 3.63
C VAL A 35 27.31 -24.95 3.62
N ALA A 36 27.19 -23.64 3.44
CA ALA A 36 28.21 -22.70 3.90
C ALA A 36 27.94 -22.37 5.38
N PHE A 37 29.00 -22.27 6.17
CA PHE A 37 28.98 -21.69 7.51
C PHE A 37 29.95 -20.50 7.52
N GLU A 38 29.55 -19.34 8.07
CA GLU A 38 30.53 -18.28 8.36
C GLU A 38 31.56 -18.79 9.39
N THR A 39 32.85 -18.68 9.04
CA THR A 39 33.95 -19.19 9.87
C THR A 39 34.27 -18.23 11.01
N VAL A 40 33.52 -18.35 12.10
CA VAL A 40 33.73 -17.56 13.32
C VAL A 40 35.18 -17.71 13.82
N ARG A 41 36.00 -16.68 13.63
CA ARG A 41 37.39 -16.63 14.13
C ARG A 41 37.38 -16.64 15.65
N LEU A 42 37.77 -17.77 16.23
CA LEU A 42 38.05 -17.89 17.66
C LEU A 42 39.28 -17.05 18.02
N LEU A 43 39.07 -15.97 18.77
CA LEU A 43 40.16 -15.13 19.29
C LEU A 43 41.00 -15.93 20.30
N SER A 44 42.33 -15.80 20.24
CA SER A 44 43.28 -16.54 21.07
C SER A 44 42.88 -16.53 22.55
N VAL A 45 42.75 -17.72 23.14
CA VAL A 45 42.34 -17.91 24.54
C VAL A 45 43.51 -17.64 25.48
N THR A 46 43.31 -16.83 26.51
CA THR A 46 44.34 -16.51 27.53
C THR A 46 44.06 -17.13 28.90
N GLY A 47 42.87 -17.71 29.12
CA GLY A 47 42.51 -18.41 30.37
C GLY A 47 41.24 -19.25 30.24
N VAL A 48 40.83 -19.95 31.31
CA VAL A 48 39.66 -20.85 31.24
C VAL A 48 38.34 -20.08 31.08
N ASN A 49 38.13 -19.01 31.86
CA ASN A 49 36.90 -18.18 31.81
C ASN A 49 36.68 -17.54 30.43
N ASP A 50 37.79 -17.24 29.75
CA ASP A 50 37.86 -16.65 28.42
C ASP A 50 37.31 -17.61 27.33
N ILE A 51 37.29 -18.92 27.59
CA ILE A 51 36.69 -19.94 26.70
C ILE A 51 35.17 -19.82 26.69
N ASP A 52 34.53 -19.74 27.86
CA ASP A 52 33.06 -19.72 27.94
C ASP A 52 32.47 -18.40 27.43
N GLU A 53 33.13 -17.26 27.65
CA GLU A 53 32.72 -16.00 27.04
C GLU A 53 32.81 -16.04 25.50
N LYS A 54 33.90 -16.61 24.95
CA LYS A 54 34.07 -16.75 23.49
C LYS A 54 33.09 -17.76 22.90
N LYS A 55 32.80 -18.85 23.61
CA LYS A 55 31.76 -19.84 23.28
C LYS A 55 30.36 -19.21 23.26
N ALA A 56 30.03 -18.36 24.24
CA ALA A 56 28.79 -17.59 24.25
C ALA A 56 28.70 -16.62 23.05
N LYS A 57 29.78 -15.90 22.73
CA LYS A 57 29.85 -15.02 21.53
C LYS A 57 29.65 -15.81 20.22
N VAL A 58 30.25 -16.99 20.08
CA VAL A 58 30.06 -17.90 18.93
C VAL A 58 28.63 -18.40 18.84
N GLN A 59 27.99 -18.75 19.97
CA GLN A 59 26.59 -19.16 20.02
C GLN A 59 25.64 -18.02 19.64
N ALA A 60 25.84 -16.82 20.20
CA ALA A 60 25.07 -15.63 19.86
C ALA A 60 25.21 -15.26 18.37
N TYR A 61 26.41 -15.38 17.80
CA TYR A 61 26.64 -15.16 16.37
C TYR A 61 25.84 -16.15 15.50
N LYS A 62 25.93 -17.46 15.78
CA LYS A 62 25.16 -18.50 15.05
C LYS A 62 23.65 -18.35 15.19
N LEU A 63 23.18 -17.91 16.37
CA LEU A 63 21.77 -17.57 16.56
C LEU A 63 21.37 -16.34 15.71
N SER A 64 22.23 -15.34 15.59
CA SER A 64 21.99 -14.17 14.72
C SER A 64 22.00 -14.53 13.22
N GLU A 65 22.86 -15.45 12.79
CA GLU A 65 22.93 -15.99 11.42
C GLU A 65 21.63 -16.76 11.09
N ALA A 66 21.21 -17.67 11.98
CA ALA A 66 19.95 -18.39 11.86
C ALA A 66 18.72 -17.47 11.85
N LEU A 67 18.72 -16.41 12.67
CA LEU A 67 17.64 -15.43 12.75
C LEU A 67 17.60 -14.52 11.50
N ARG A 68 18.75 -14.10 10.96
CA ARG A 68 18.83 -13.44 9.64
C ARG A 68 18.27 -14.34 8.53
N HIS A 69 18.61 -15.62 8.52
CA HIS A 69 18.09 -16.58 7.54
C HIS A 69 16.57 -16.76 7.68
N LYS A 70 16.05 -16.88 8.91
CA LYS A 70 14.60 -16.94 9.18
C LYS A 70 13.88 -15.66 8.76
N ASN A 71 14.44 -14.49 9.04
CA ASN A 71 13.87 -13.21 8.60
C ASN A 71 13.88 -13.06 7.06
N LYS A 72 14.86 -13.64 6.36
CA LYS A 72 14.86 -13.71 4.89
C LYS A 72 13.79 -14.67 4.36
N GLN A 73 13.54 -15.80 5.03
CA GLN A 73 12.44 -16.71 4.70
C GLN A 73 11.08 -16.03 4.93
N LEU A 74 10.88 -15.36 6.08
CA LEU A 74 9.68 -14.59 6.41
C LEU A 74 9.41 -13.50 5.36
N LYS A 75 10.39 -12.63 5.07
CA LYS A 75 10.27 -11.61 3.99
C LYS A 75 10.01 -12.18 2.59
N THR A 76 10.32 -13.45 2.35
CA THR A 76 9.98 -14.12 1.09
C THR A 76 8.52 -14.60 1.12
N LYS A 77 8.04 -15.13 2.25
CA LYS A 77 6.66 -15.58 2.44
C LYS A 77 5.67 -14.42 2.60
N GLU A 78 6.05 -13.34 3.25
CA GLU A 78 5.27 -12.08 3.32
C GLU A 78 4.94 -11.56 1.91
N ARG A 79 5.93 -11.49 1.02
CA ARG A 79 5.73 -11.10 -0.39
C ARG A 79 4.89 -12.08 -1.20
N GLU A 80 4.91 -13.36 -0.82
CA GLU A 80 4.13 -14.40 -1.48
C GLU A 80 2.67 -14.38 -1.03
N ILE A 81 2.42 -14.17 0.27
CA ILE A 81 1.10 -13.87 0.84
C ILE A 81 0.52 -12.60 0.23
N GLU A 82 1.32 -11.54 0.11
CA GLU A 82 0.86 -10.28 -0.49
C GLU A 82 0.47 -10.45 -1.96
N ARG A 83 1.27 -11.17 -2.76
CA ARG A 83 0.90 -11.52 -4.14
C ARG A 83 -0.38 -12.38 -4.20
N LEU A 84 -0.56 -13.30 -3.26
CA LEU A 84 -1.76 -14.14 -3.18
C LEU A 84 -3.00 -13.33 -2.79
N ARG A 85 -2.89 -12.37 -1.86
CA ARG A 85 -3.97 -11.42 -1.51
C ARG A 85 -4.38 -10.53 -2.69
N GLN A 86 -3.40 -9.96 -3.39
CA GLN A 86 -3.66 -9.15 -4.59
C GLN A 86 -4.37 -9.96 -5.69
N ARG A 87 -3.99 -11.24 -5.85
CA ARG A 87 -4.69 -12.16 -6.75
C ARG A 87 -6.10 -12.53 -6.26
N GLN A 88 -6.26 -12.82 -4.97
CA GLN A 88 -7.55 -13.13 -4.37
C GLN A 88 -8.53 -11.98 -4.61
N MET A 89 -8.12 -10.73 -4.36
CA MET A 89 -8.90 -9.53 -4.67
C MET A 89 -9.32 -9.45 -6.14
N THR A 90 -8.47 -9.84 -7.11
CA THR A 90 -8.87 -9.86 -8.54
C THR A 90 -9.81 -11.02 -8.89
N ASP A 91 -9.60 -12.19 -8.30
CA ASP A 91 -10.39 -13.39 -8.55
C ASP A 91 -11.79 -13.27 -7.88
N GLU A 92 -11.91 -12.56 -6.76
CA GLU A 92 -13.17 -12.16 -6.10
C GLU A 92 -13.93 -11.09 -6.90
N ASN A 93 -13.28 -10.00 -7.31
CA ASN A 93 -13.92 -8.94 -8.11
C ASN A 93 -14.49 -9.45 -9.44
N THR A 94 -13.79 -10.38 -10.09
CA THR A 94 -14.29 -11.04 -11.30
C THR A 94 -15.47 -11.97 -11.00
N SER A 95 -15.43 -12.74 -9.91
CA SER A 95 -16.53 -13.59 -9.45
C SER A 95 -17.81 -12.80 -9.14
N CYS A 96 -17.70 -11.68 -8.42
CA CYS A 96 -18.83 -10.77 -8.16
C CYS A 96 -19.42 -10.20 -9.47
N THR A 97 -18.57 -9.81 -10.41
CA THR A 97 -19.00 -9.29 -11.72
C THR A 97 -19.76 -10.35 -12.53
N ILE A 98 -19.26 -11.59 -12.58
CA ILE A 98 -19.95 -12.73 -13.22
C ILE A 98 -21.30 -12.99 -12.54
N ASN A 99 -21.33 -13.05 -11.21
CA ASN A 99 -22.54 -13.27 -10.43
C ASN A 99 -23.62 -12.21 -10.70
N ARG A 100 -23.23 -10.92 -10.75
CA ARG A 100 -24.15 -9.81 -11.04
C ARG A 100 -24.73 -9.90 -12.45
N HIS A 101 -23.91 -10.23 -13.45
CA HIS A 101 -24.39 -10.41 -14.83
C HIS A 101 -25.30 -11.63 -14.99
N TRP A 102 -25.00 -12.74 -14.31
CA TRP A 102 -25.83 -13.96 -14.36
C TRP A 102 -27.19 -13.74 -13.67
N ASN A 103 -27.21 -13.09 -12.50
CA ASN A 103 -28.46 -12.66 -11.85
C ASN A 103 -29.29 -11.72 -12.73
N ASN A 104 -28.66 -10.89 -13.58
CA ASN A 104 -29.38 -10.06 -14.54
C ASN A 104 -30.00 -10.90 -15.67
N LEU A 105 -29.30 -11.93 -16.16
CA LEU A 105 -29.81 -12.86 -17.17
C LEU A 105 -31.05 -13.61 -16.68
N ASP A 106 -30.99 -14.21 -15.48
CA ASP A 106 -32.12 -14.95 -14.91
C ASP A 106 -33.37 -14.08 -14.78
N GLU A 107 -33.22 -12.85 -14.26
CA GLU A 107 -34.32 -11.88 -14.16
C GLU A 107 -34.82 -11.44 -15.56
N GLN A 108 -33.97 -11.29 -16.57
CA GLN A 108 -34.44 -11.01 -17.94
C GLN A 108 -35.24 -12.18 -18.53
N LEU A 109 -34.79 -13.43 -18.34
CA LEU A 109 -35.52 -14.62 -18.81
C LEU A 109 -36.90 -14.69 -18.13
N ARG A 110 -36.94 -14.51 -16.82
CA ARG A 110 -38.17 -14.44 -16.01
C ARG A 110 -39.14 -13.35 -16.50
N LEU A 111 -38.64 -12.11 -16.67
CA LEU A 111 -39.42 -10.98 -17.20
C LEU A 111 -39.86 -11.13 -18.66
N ILE A 112 -39.36 -12.13 -19.40
CA ILE A 112 -39.89 -12.53 -20.71
C ILE A 112 -40.97 -13.61 -20.53
N ALA A 113 -40.76 -14.61 -19.67
CA ALA A 113 -41.72 -15.67 -19.38
C ALA A 113 -43.06 -15.12 -18.85
N LEU A 114 -43.04 -14.14 -17.93
CA LEU A 114 -44.26 -13.50 -17.41
C LEU A 114 -45.12 -12.81 -18.49
N ARG A 115 -44.61 -12.52 -19.71
CA ARG A 115 -45.37 -11.81 -20.77
C ARG A 115 -46.29 -12.70 -21.62
N GLY A 116 -46.34 -14.00 -21.32
CA GLY A 116 -47.28 -14.95 -21.93
C GLY A 116 -47.93 -15.91 -20.93
N ALA A 117 -47.55 -15.83 -19.65
CA ALA A 117 -47.99 -16.75 -18.60
C ALA A 117 -49.50 -16.71 -18.34
N SER A 118 -50.07 -17.88 -18.01
CA SER A 118 -51.40 -17.99 -17.41
C SER A 118 -51.40 -17.42 -15.97
N SER A 119 -52.57 -17.27 -15.35
CA SER A 119 -52.65 -16.77 -13.96
C SER A 119 -51.91 -17.67 -12.97
N GLU A 120 -51.97 -18.98 -13.15
CA GLU A 120 -51.25 -19.98 -12.33
C GLU A 120 -49.74 -19.95 -12.61
N GLU A 121 -49.34 -19.81 -13.88
CA GLU A 121 -47.94 -19.69 -14.27
C GLU A 121 -47.29 -18.38 -13.79
N VAL A 122 -48.07 -17.31 -13.59
CA VAL A 122 -47.59 -16.06 -12.98
C VAL A 122 -47.29 -16.25 -11.50
N GLU A 123 -48.11 -17.01 -10.77
CA GLU A 123 -47.92 -17.30 -9.34
C GLU A 123 -46.64 -18.12 -9.13
N GLU A 124 -46.49 -19.23 -9.86
CA GLU A 124 -45.28 -20.07 -9.86
C GLU A 124 -44.01 -19.29 -10.31
N LEU A 125 -44.15 -18.36 -11.27
CA LEU A 125 -43.06 -17.47 -11.71
C LEU A 125 -42.77 -16.31 -10.75
N LEU A 126 -43.57 -16.10 -9.69
CA LEU A 126 -43.32 -15.10 -8.65
C LEU A 126 -42.83 -15.74 -7.34
N GLU A 127 -43.47 -16.79 -6.85
CA GLU A 127 -43.06 -17.53 -5.63
C GLU A 127 -41.60 -18.02 -5.72
N SER A 128 -41.15 -18.39 -6.92
CA SER A 128 -39.76 -18.73 -7.25
C SER A 128 -38.73 -17.60 -7.05
N ASN A 129 -39.11 -16.48 -6.44
CA ASN A 129 -38.21 -15.40 -6.00
C ASN A 129 -37.74 -15.59 -4.55
N ASP A 130 -38.62 -16.08 -3.68
CA ASP A 130 -38.50 -15.83 -2.24
C ASP A 130 -37.60 -16.85 -1.55
N GLU A 131 -37.51 -18.08 -2.08
CA GLU A 131 -36.45 -19.05 -1.71
C GLU A 131 -35.11 -18.76 -2.39
N ALA A 132 -35.08 -17.94 -3.45
CA ALA A 132 -33.91 -17.65 -4.28
C ALA A 132 -33.41 -16.20 -4.13
N SER A 133 -33.64 -15.59 -2.96
CA SER A 133 -33.41 -14.16 -2.71
C SER A 133 -31.91 -13.80 -2.60
N THR A 134 -31.28 -13.68 -3.77
CA THR A 134 -30.18 -12.76 -4.12
C THR A 134 -28.81 -12.90 -3.42
N GLY A 135 -28.71 -13.41 -2.19
CA GLY A 135 -27.49 -13.39 -1.37
C GLY A 135 -26.60 -14.61 -1.51
N ASP A 136 -27.18 -15.81 -1.53
CA ASP A 136 -26.49 -17.02 -1.07
C ASP A 136 -25.49 -17.65 -2.07
N PHE A 137 -25.55 -17.37 -3.38
CA PHE A 137 -24.72 -18.10 -4.36
C PHE A 137 -23.19 -17.92 -4.16
N LEU A 138 -22.73 -16.74 -3.73
CA LEU A 138 -21.30 -16.54 -3.48
C LEU A 138 -20.90 -17.14 -2.13
N ASP A 139 -21.75 -17.06 -1.12
CA ASP A 139 -21.48 -17.61 0.21
C ASP A 139 -21.56 -19.15 0.21
N GLU A 140 -22.49 -19.75 -0.54
CA GLU A 140 -22.62 -21.19 -0.84
C GLU A 140 -21.41 -21.70 -1.66
N ILE A 141 -20.68 -20.83 -2.37
CA ILE A 141 -19.41 -21.19 -3.04
C ILE A 141 -18.20 -21.00 -2.12
N VAL A 142 -18.11 -19.90 -1.38
CA VAL A 142 -16.98 -19.60 -0.48
C VAL A 142 -16.88 -20.62 0.67
N GLN A 143 -18.00 -21.23 1.06
CA GLN A 143 -18.05 -22.29 2.07
C GLN A 143 -17.70 -23.71 1.54
N MET A 144 -17.51 -23.90 0.23
CA MET A 144 -17.43 -25.24 -0.40
C MET A 144 -16.04 -25.57 -0.96
N GLU A 145 -15.38 -26.59 -0.40
CA GLU A 145 -14.10 -27.08 -0.89
C GLU A 145 -14.23 -28.15 -1.99
N GLY A 146 -13.50 -27.96 -3.10
CA GLY A 146 -13.32 -28.96 -4.14
C GLY A 146 -14.59 -29.27 -4.94
N VAL A 147 -14.85 -30.57 -5.18
CA VAL A 147 -15.90 -31.06 -6.09
C VAL A 147 -17.31 -30.63 -5.67
N GLN A 148 -17.52 -30.26 -4.40
CA GLN A 148 -18.83 -29.81 -3.92
C GLN A 148 -19.29 -28.50 -4.58
N GLY A 149 -18.36 -27.64 -5.00
CA GLY A 149 -18.68 -26.42 -5.73
C GLY A 149 -19.30 -26.65 -7.11
N GLU A 150 -18.97 -27.74 -7.81
CA GLU A 150 -19.51 -28.04 -9.14
C GLU A 150 -21.05 -28.21 -9.10
N HIS A 151 -21.58 -28.81 -8.02
CA HIS A 151 -23.02 -28.94 -7.82
C HIS A 151 -23.74 -27.59 -7.62
N VAL A 152 -23.07 -26.58 -7.05
CA VAL A 152 -23.65 -25.23 -6.87
C VAL A 152 -23.76 -24.51 -8.22
N TYR A 153 -22.74 -24.64 -9.07
CA TYR A 153 -22.81 -24.15 -10.46
C TYR A 153 -23.91 -24.87 -11.26
N ASP A 154 -23.99 -26.21 -11.19
CA ASP A 154 -25.01 -27.01 -11.89
C ASP A 154 -26.45 -26.65 -11.44
N LYS A 155 -26.66 -26.51 -10.12
CA LYS A 155 -27.93 -26.06 -9.49
C LYS A 155 -28.39 -24.73 -10.11
N ARG A 156 -27.48 -23.76 -10.24
CA ARG A 156 -27.78 -22.45 -10.87
C ARG A 156 -28.05 -22.57 -12.38
N VAL A 157 -27.21 -23.29 -13.12
CA VAL A 157 -27.39 -23.48 -14.57
C VAL A 157 -28.74 -24.13 -14.86
N GLN A 158 -29.17 -25.11 -14.07
CA GLN A 158 -30.49 -25.72 -14.19
C GLN A 158 -31.63 -24.72 -13.95
N GLN A 159 -31.49 -23.77 -13.02
CA GLN A 159 -32.49 -22.72 -12.79
C GLN A 159 -32.61 -21.80 -14.02
N SER A 160 -31.49 -21.35 -14.57
CA SER A 160 -31.44 -20.55 -15.82
C SER A 160 -32.06 -21.30 -17.01
N VAL A 161 -31.80 -22.62 -17.13
CA VAL A 161 -32.38 -23.48 -18.18
C VAL A 161 -33.90 -23.58 -18.04
N ARG A 162 -34.44 -23.83 -16.84
CA ARG A 162 -35.89 -23.90 -16.60
C ARG A 162 -36.59 -22.57 -16.94
N LEU A 163 -35.96 -21.43 -16.64
CA LEU A 163 -36.47 -20.12 -17.05
C LEU A 163 -36.47 -19.95 -18.57
N PHE A 164 -35.43 -20.42 -19.26
CA PHE A 164 -35.35 -20.40 -20.73
C PHE A 164 -36.39 -21.33 -21.39
N GLU A 165 -36.64 -22.52 -20.83
CA GLU A 165 -37.69 -23.44 -21.29
C GLU A 165 -39.08 -22.78 -21.20
N LYS A 166 -39.38 -22.08 -20.10
CA LYS A 166 -40.63 -21.31 -19.96
C LYS A 166 -40.73 -20.18 -20.98
N VAL A 167 -39.65 -19.45 -21.26
CA VAL A 167 -39.60 -18.44 -22.34
C VAL A 167 -39.93 -19.06 -23.71
N MET A 168 -39.34 -20.20 -24.04
CA MET A 168 -39.57 -20.91 -25.30
C MET A 168 -41.02 -21.43 -25.42
N LEU A 169 -41.62 -21.90 -24.32
CA LEU A 169 -43.02 -22.32 -24.29
C LEU A 169 -43.98 -21.17 -24.60
N GLN A 170 -43.77 -19.98 -24.03
CA GLN A 170 -44.62 -18.82 -24.31
C GLN A 170 -44.45 -18.27 -25.74
N LEU A 171 -43.23 -18.34 -26.30
CA LEU A 171 -42.98 -18.04 -27.71
C LEU A 171 -43.74 -19.00 -28.64
N SER A 172 -43.73 -20.30 -28.33
CA SER A 172 -44.48 -21.32 -29.06
C SER A 172 -45.99 -21.04 -29.02
N ARG A 173 -46.57 -20.84 -27.84
CA ARG A 173 -47.99 -20.49 -27.65
C ARG A 173 -48.40 -19.24 -28.43
N LYS A 174 -47.59 -18.17 -28.42
CA LYS A 174 -47.88 -16.96 -29.22
C LYS A 174 -47.86 -17.23 -30.72
N SER A 175 -46.93 -18.04 -31.21
CA SER A 175 -46.87 -18.46 -32.62
C SER A 175 -48.12 -19.26 -33.01
N GLU A 176 -48.53 -20.21 -32.17
CA GLU A 176 -49.75 -21.00 -32.37
C GLU A 176 -51.02 -20.14 -32.37
N HIS A 177 -51.14 -19.20 -31.43
CA HIS A 177 -52.30 -18.30 -31.35
C HIS A 177 -52.36 -17.34 -32.56
N HIS A 178 -51.22 -16.87 -33.07
CA HIS A 178 -51.16 -16.12 -34.32
C HIS A 178 -51.65 -16.97 -35.50
N ARG A 179 -51.12 -18.19 -35.64
CA ARG A 179 -51.51 -19.16 -36.67
C ARG A 179 -53.01 -19.50 -36.62
N ALA A 180 -53.58 -19.62 -35.42
CA ALA A 180 -55.01 -19.86 -35.22
C ALA A 180 -55.87 -18.63 -35.58
N PHE A 181 -55.42 -17.42 -35.23
CA PHE A 181 -56.07 -16.17 -35.58
C PHE A 181 -56.10 -15.94 -37.09
N SER A 182 -54.96 -16.09 -37.79
CA SER A 182 -54.88 -16.00 -39.25
C SER A 182 -55.80 -17.00 -39.95
N LYS A 183 -55.88 -18.25 -39.45
CA LYS A 183 -56.82 -19.25 -39.98
C LYS A 183 -58.29 -18.86 -39.76
N LYS A 184 -58.64 -18.35 -38.58
CA LYS A 184 -60.01 -17.86 -38.31
C LYS A 184 -60.37 -16.71 -39.26
N LEU A 185 -59.48 -15.73 -39.44
CA LEU A 185 -59.66 -14.62 -40.38
C LEU A 185 -59.98 -15.14 -41.79
N ILE A 186 -59.15 -16.03 -42.34
CA ILE A 186 -59.36 -16.64 -43.68
C ILE A 186 -60.76 -17.28 -43.76
N SER A 187 -61.11 -18.15 -42.81
CA SER A 187 -62.41 -18.85 -42.82
C SER A 187 -63.64 -17.93 -42.70
N PHE A 188 -63.50 -16.77 -42.06
CA PHE A 188 -64.57 -15.78 -41.92
C PHE A 188 -64.81 -15.00 -43.22
N PHE A 189 -63.76 -14.78 -44.02
CA PHE A 189 -63.85 -14.18 -45.36
C PHE A 189 -64.26 -15.17 -46.45
N GLU A 190 -63.96 -16.46 -46.30
CA GLU A 190 -64.48 -17.53 -47.17
C GLU A 190 -66.00 -17.72 -47.03
N SER A 191 -66.57 -17.45 -45.86
CA SER A 191 -68.00 -17.68 -45.55
C SER A 191 -68.93 -16.47 -45.76
N SER A 192 -68.40 -15.30 -46.13
CA SER A 192 -69.16 -14.03 -46.22
C SER A 192 -69.80 -13.78 -47.60
N SER A 193 -71.13 -13.97 -47.70
CA SER A 193 -71.94 -13.87 -48.93
C SER A 193 -72.31 -12.44 -49.38
N LEU A 194 -71.33 -11.53 -49.41
CA LEU A 194 -71.48 -10.16 -49.94
C LEU A 194 -71.02 -10.06 -51.41
N ALA A 195 -71.61 -9.12 -52.16
CA ALA A 195 -71.22 -8.83 -53.54
C ALA A 195 -69.78 -8.26 -53.63
N GLY A 196 -69.06 -8.59 -54.71
CA GLY A 196 -67.61 -8.41 -54.82
C GLY A 196 -67.10 -6.98 -54.54
N GLU A 197 -67.67 -5.98 -55.18
CA GLU A 197 -67.19 -4.58 -55.07
C GLU A 197 -67.25 -4.06 -53.62
N ASN A 198 -68.34 -4.35 -52.90
CA ASN A 198 -68.47 -4.01 -51.48
C ASN A 198 -67.64 -4.92 -50.55
N ARG A 199 -67.22 -6.11 -50.98
CA ARG A 199 -66.25 -6.93 -50.24
C ARG A 199 -64.86 -6.29 -50.31
N ASP A 200 -64.46 -5.80 -51.48
CA ASP A 200 -63.09 -5.34 -51.72
C ASP A 200 -62.79 -3.99 -51.03
N GLU A 201 -63.73 -3.04 -51.01
CA GLU A 201 -63.57 -1.80 -50.21
C GLU A 201 -63.54 -2.10 -48.70
N ALA A 202 -64.44 -2.95 -48.20
CA ALA A 202 -64.48 -3.33 -46.79
C ALA A 202 -63.22 -4.12 -46.38
N PHE A 203 -62.73 -5.00 -47.25
CA PHE A 203 -61.48 -5.72 -47.08
C PHE A 203 -60.29 -4.75 -47.02
N HIS A 204 -60.18 -3.79 -47.94
CA HIS A 204 -59.10 -2.82 -47.94
C HIS A 204 -59.11 -1.96 -46.67
N SER A 205 -60.28 -1.49 -46.22
CA SER A 205 -60.44 -0.75 -44.97
C SER A 205 -60.01 -1.56 -43.73
N VAL A 206 -60.44 -2.82 -43.63
CA VAL A 206 -60.05 -3.72 -42.51
C VAL A 206 -58.56 -4.07 -42.56
N VAL A 207 -57.97 -4.26 -43.74
CA VAL A 207 -56.53 -4.51 -43.89
C VAL A 207 -55.73 -3.29 -43.44
N VAL A 208 -56.05 -2.09 -43.93
CA VAL A 208 -55.34 -0.84 -43.58
C VAL A 208 -55.39 -0.55 -42.07
N GLU A 209 -56.55 -0.73 -41.42
CA GLU A 209 -56.64 -0.52 -39.96
C GLU A 209 -55.91 -1.62 -39.16
N ASN A 210 -55.87 -2.85 -39.65
CA ASN A 210 -55.12 -3.95 -39.01
C ASN A 210 -53.60 -3.79 -39.20
N GLU A 211 -53.16 -3.27 -40.35
CA GLU A 211 -51.77 -2.83 -40.57
C GLU A 211 -51.41 -1.67 -39.62
N ARG A 212 -52.27 -0.66 -39.50
CA ARG A 212 -52.08 0.48 -38.57
C ARG A 212 -51.99 0.01 -37.11
N LEU A 213 -52.87 -0.89 -36.68
CA LEU A 213 -52.85 -1.49 -35.34
C LEU A 213 -51.61 -2.38 -35.13
N THR A 214 -51.11 -3.04 -36.18
CA THR A 214 -49.88 -3.85 -36.14
C THR A 214 -48.62 -2.98 -36.05
N GLU A 215 -48.56 -1.86 -36.77
CA GLU A 215 -47.50 -0.85 -36.59
C GLU A 215 -47.54 -0.22 -35.19
N GLU A 216 -48.73 0.10 -34.67
CA GLU A 216 -48.91 0.69 -33.34
C GLU A 216 -48.51 -0.29 -32.23
N ASN A 217 -48.92 -1.57 -32.32
CA ASN A 217 -48.40 -2.64 -31.47
C ASN A 217 -46.87 -2.74 -31.57
N SER A 218 -46.34 -2.72 -32.79
CA SER A 218 -44.88 -2.78 -33.02
C SER A 218 -44.16 -1.55 -32.45
N ARG A 219 -44.79 -0.37 -32.39
CA ARG A 219 -44.28 0.85 -31.74
C ARG A 219 -44.28 0.70 -30.22
N LEU A 220 -45.41 0.25 -29.64
CA LEU A 220 -45.54 0.01 -28.20
C LEU A 220 -44.57 -1.06 -27.71
N GLN A 221 -44.42 -2.17 -28.45
CA GLN A 221 -43.47 -3.23 -28.14
C GLN A 221 -42.01 -2.74 -28.16
N ARG A 222 -41.66 -1.83 -29.09
CA ARG A 222 -40.35 -1.16 -29.12
C ARG A 222 -40.14 -0.25 -27.91
N GLU A 223 -41.13 0.53 -27.50
CA GLU A 223 -41.02 1.39 -26.31
C GLU A 223 -40.97 0.59 -25.00
N ILE A 224 -41.76 -0.48 -24.87
CA ILE A 224 -41.70 -1.41 -23.73
C ILE A 224 -40.30 -2.02 -23.61
N ASN A 225 -39.73 -2.52 -24.71
CA ASN A 225 -38.38 -3.07 -24.72
C ASN A 225 -37.31 -2.00 -24.45
N ARG A 226 -37.48 -0.75 -24.93
CA ARG A 226 -36.61 0.39 -24.59
C ARG A 226 -36.66 0.75 -23.11
N ALA A 227 -37.85 0.77 -22.51
CA ALA A 227 -38.05 1.04 -21.09
C ALA A 227 -37.41 -0.07 -20.23
N GLN A 228 -37.63 -1.34 -20.59
CA GLN A 228 -37.03 -2.49 -19.90
C GLN A 228 -35.51 -2.53 -20.04
N GLN A 229 -34.94 -2.19 -21.21
CA GLN A 229 -33.49 -2.11 -21.37
C GLN A 229 -32.89 -0.95 -20.54
N LYS A 230 -33.60 0.19 -20.41
CA LYS A 230 -33.20 1.28 -19.50
C LYS A 230 -33.28 0.85 -18.04
N TYR A 231 -34.33 0.13 -17.64
CA TYR A 231 -34.50 -0.43 -16.31
C TYR A 231 -33.41 -1.44 -15.97
N ALA A 232 -33.17 -2.44 -16.82
CA ALA A 232 -32.14 -3.46 -16.63
C ALA A 232 -30.74 -2.84 -16.49
N ARG A 233 -30.42 -1.81 -17.31
CA ARG A 233 -29.16 -1.04 -17.19
C ARG A 233 -29.09 -0.18 -15.92
N SER A 234 -30.22 0.34 -15.43
CA SER A 234 -30.27 1.15 -14.21
C SER A 234 -30.19 0.27 -12.95
N SER A 235 -30.79 -0.91 -12.98
CA SER A 235 -30.74 -1.94 -11.94
C SER A 235 -29.34 -2.57 -11.85
N LEU A 236 -28.72 -2.92 -12.99
CA LEU A 236 -27.31 -3.37 -13.01
C LEU A 236 -26.37 -2.31 -12.40
N LYS A 237 -26.57 -1.04 -12.74
CA LYS A 237 -25.80 0.09 -12.18
C LYS A 237 -26.09 0.40 -10.72
N LEU A 238 -27.28 0.05 -10.22
CA LEU A 238 -27.59 0.12 -8.80
C LEU A 238 -26.78 -0.94 -8.06
N LYS A 239 -26.84 -2.20 -8.52
CA LYS A 239 -26.01 -3.30 -7.97
C LYS A 239 -24.51 -3.03 -8.07
N GLU A 240 -24.02 -2.43 -9.16
CA GLU A 240 -22.61 -1.99 -9.28
C GLU A 240 -22.18 -1.05 -8.16
N CYS A 241 -23.07 -0.16 -7.71
CA CYS A 241 -22.79 0.73 -6.58
C CYS A 241 -22.98 0.01 -5.23
N GLU A 242 -23.93 -0.92 -5.12
CA GLU A 242 -24.16 -1.73 -3.90
C GLU A 242 -22.95 -2.65 -3.63
N ASP A 243 -22.47 -3.37 -4.66
CA ASP A 243 -21.24 -4.18 -4.65
C ASP A 243 -20.01 -3.34 -4.24
N GLN A 244 -19.92 -2.10 -4.75
CA GLN A 244 -18.81 -1.20 -4.44
C GLN A 244 -18.89 -0.66 -3.01
N ILE A 245 -20.09 -0.47 -2.46
CA ILE A 245 -20.27 -0.02 -1.07
C ILE A 245 -19.95 -1.13 -0.08
N THR A 246 -20.32 -2.38 -0.33
CA THR A 246 -19.94 -3.49 0.57
C THR A 246 -18.42 -3.65 0.59
N LEU A 247 -17.74 -3.59 -0.57
CA LEU A 247 -16.28 -3.62 -0.66
C LEU A 247 -15.60 -2.43 0.05
N LEU A 248 -16.12 -1.22 -0.10
CA LEU A 248 -15.61 -0.04 0.62
C LEU A 248 -15.88 -0.12 2.13
N THR A 249 -16.95 -0.78 2.55
CA THR A 249 -17.29 -0.97 3.97
C THR A 249 -16.34 -1.98 4.62
N THR A 250 -16.14 -3.16 4.01
CA THR A 250 -15.20 -4.16 4.53
C THR A 250 -13.77 -3.64 4.57
N ARG A 251 -13.31 -2.91 3.54
CA ARG A 251 -11.97 -2.28 3.57
C ARG A 251 -11.85 -1.20 4.65
N ASN A 252 -12.91 -0.46 4.97
CA ASN A 252 -12.92 0.47 6.10
C ASN A 252 -12.85 -0.24 7.47
N GLU A 253 -13.42 -1.44 7.60
CA GLU A 253 -13.33 -2.29 8.80
C GLU A 253 -11.97 -2.98 8.95
N GLU A 254 -11.30 -3.32 7.85
CA GLU A 254 -9.90 -3.76 7.84
C GLU A 254 -8.97 -2.62 8.27
N LEU A 255 -9.07 -1.47 7.62
CA LEU A 255 -8.30 -0.27 7.98
C LEU A 255 -8.55 0.17 9.42
N ALA A 256 -9.75 -0.06 9.97
CA ALA A 256 -10.03 0.15 11.39
C ALA A 256 -9.16 -0.77 12.29
N ARG A 257 -9.11 -2.07 11.99
CA ARG A 257 -8.30 -3.05 12.72
C ARG A 257 -6.79 -2.80 12.58
N GLU A 258 -6.30 -2.60 11.35
CA GLU A 258 -4.88 -2.27 11.08
C GLU A 258 -4.44 -1.03 11.89
N LEU A 259 -5.31 -0.01 11.98
CA LEU A 259 -5.08 1.23 12.71
C LEU A 259 -5.19 1.06 14.23
N GLU A 260 -5.99 0.13 14.73
CA GLU A 260 -6.06 -0.23 16.15
C GLU A 260 -4.85 -1.07 16.61
N GLU A 261 -4.40 -2.03 15.80
CA GLU A 261 -3.16 -2.78 16.03
C GLU A 261 -1.94 -1.85 16.03
N ALA A 262 -1.83 -0.96 15.04
CA ALA A 262 -0.75 0.02 14.99
C ALA A 262 -0.77 0.98 16.20
N LYS A 263 -1.95 1.43 16.65
CA LYS A 263 -2.11 2.24 17.88
C LYS A 263 -1.69 1.47 19.14
N PHE A 264 -2.01 0.18 19.24
CA PHE A 264 -1.61 -0.65 20.36
C PHE A 264 -0.09 -0.79 20.44
N ASP A 265 0.58 -1.03 19.29
CA ASP A 265 2.04 -1.09 19.25
C ASP A 265 2.71 0.29 19.45
N LEU A 266 2.09 1.39 19.02
CA LEU A 266 2.53 2.74 19.36
C LEU A 266 2.46 3.00 20.87
N ASP A 267 1.32 2.73 21.52
CA ASP A 267 1.17 2.89 22.98
C ASP A 267 2.13 1.97 23.75
N LYS A 268 2.34 0.74 23.29
CA LYS A 268 3.34 -0.20 23.83
C LYS A 268 4.77 0.35 23.70
N ALA A 269 5.13 0.95 22.57
CA ALA A 269 6.42 1.61 22.38
C ALA A 269 6.54 2.89 23.24
N GLN A 270 5.50 3.72 23.28
CA GLN A 270 5.43 4.93 24.12
C GLN A 270 5.57 4.59 25.61
N ARG A 271 4.97 3.50 26.08
CA ARG A 271 5.14 2.97 27.46
C ARG A 271 6.54 2.44 27.74
N LEU A 272 7.34 2.09 26.72
CA LEU A 272 8.75 1.73 26.87
C LEU A 272 9.63 3.00 26.89
N VAL A 273 9.39 3.94 25.98
CA VAL A 273 10.01 5.29 25.99
C VAL A 273 9.80 5.94 27.35
N ASN A 274 8.54 6.09 27.81
CA ASN A 274 8.18 6.66 29.11
C ASN A 274 8.85 5.94 30.31
N LYS A 275 9.22 4.66 30.19
CA LYS A 275 9.96 3.90 31.23
C LYS A 275 11.47 4.13 31.18
N LEU A 276 12.04 4.45 30.02
CA LEU A 276 13.43 4.86 29.90
C LEU A 276 13.59 6.35 30.23
N ASP A 277 12.65 7.20 29.80
CA ASP A 277 12.48 8.57 30.27
C ASP A 277 12.38 8.61 31.78
N TYR A 278 11.52 7.81 32.41
CA TYR A 278 11.43 7.78 33.87
C TYR A 278 12.76 7.37 34.52
N LYS A 279 13.57 6.51 33.89
CA LYS A 279 14.92 6.17 34.39
C LYS A 279 15.91 7.33 34.21
N LEU A 280 15.99 7.95 33.03
CA LEU A 280 16.82 9.15 32.83
C LEU A 280 16.36 10.30 33.72
N TYR A 281 15.06 10.44 33.96
CA TYR A 281 14.47 11.40 34.87
C TYR A 281 14.78 11.05 36.33
N THR A 282 14.76 9.80 36.78
CA THR A 282 15.33 9.48 38.12
C THR A 282 16.82 9.77 38.22
N LEU A 283 17.55 9.78 37.10
CA LEU A 283 18.97 10.19 37.02
C LEU A 283 19.17 11.70 36.75
N ALA A 284 18.10 12.50 36.71
CA ALA A 284 18.13 13.93 36.38
C ALA A 284 17.19 14.82 37.24
N LYS A 285 16.22 14.23 37.95
CA LYS A 285 15.26 14.88 38.88
C LYS A 285 15.87 15.15 40.24
N ASP A 286 17.14 14.82 40.44
CA ASP A 286 17.94 15.33 41.55
C ASP A 286 18.23 16.86 41.32
N ASN A 287 17.16 17.65 41.04
CA ASN A 287 17.02 19.05 40.52
C ASN A 287 15.64 19.77 40.85
N THR A 288 14.75 20.10 39.86
CA THR A 288 13.76 21.24 39.91
C THR A 288 12.33 21.01 39.31
N ALA A 289 11.36 21.96 39.47
CA ALA A 289 9.89 21.81 39.10
C ALA A 289 8.92 23.11 39.08
N HIS A 290 7.64 23.07 38.46
CA HIS A 290 6.28 23.89 38.53
C HIS A 290 5.78 24.95 37.40
N CYS A 291 4.53 25.55 37.10
CA CYS A 291 3.02 25.68 37.49
C CYS A 291 1.96 26.37 36.42
N GLU A 292 0.57 26.48 36.58
CA GLU A 292 -0.60 26.57 35.50
C GLU A 292 -2.16 27.23 35.80
N VAL A 293 -3.40 27.36 34.96
CA VAL A 293 -5.07 27.63 35.16
C VAL A 293 -6.33 28.22 34.07
N ARG A 294 -7.83 28.33 34.18
CA ARG A 294 -9.12 28.79 33.19
C ARG A 294 -10.84 29.16 33.50
N PRO A 295 -11.98 29.49 32.61
CA PRO A 295 -13.49 30.26 32.70
C PRO A 295 -15.14 29.93 32.17
N ASN A 296 -16.32 30.81 31.97
CA ASN A 296 -17.96 30.64 31.63
C ASN A 296 -19.07 31.82 30.98
N ALA A 297 -20.50 32.11 30.72
CA ALA A 297 -22.15 31.80 30.74
C ALA A 297 -23.37 32.84 30.01
N LYS A 298 -24.85 33.05 29.84
CA LYS A 298 -26.45 32.56 29.66
C LYS A 298 -27.79 33.69 29.51
N MET A 299 -29.25 33.86 29.24
CA MET A 299 -30.78 33.44 28.71
C MET A 299 -32.16 34.54 28.74
N LEU A 300 -33.62 34.70 28.42
CA LEU A 300 -35.10 34.34 27.71
C LEU A 300 -36.56 35.29 27.95
N ASN A 301 -38.00 35.45 27.61
CA ASN A 301 -39.39 35.18 26.72
C ASN A 301 -40.98 35.95 26.91
N GLY A 302 -42.26 35.84 26.18
CA GLY A 302 -43.81 36.51 26.35
C GLY A 302 -45.32 36.34 25.45
N VAL A 303 -46.69 36.88 25.67
CA VAL A 303 -48.21 36.71 24.95
C VAL A 303 -49.72 37.60 25.10
N SER A 304 -51.04 37.43 24.44
CA SER A 304 -52.51 38.26 24.43
C SER A 304 -54.13 37.85 23.88
N ASN A 305 -55.41 38.59 23.94
CA ASN A 305 -56.99 38.34 23.43
C ASN A 305 -58.32 39.46 23.42
N GLY A 306 -59.77 39.60 23.11
CA GLY A 306 -61.28 39.04 22.69
C GLY A 306 -62.77 39.95 22.46
N GLY A 307 -64.18 39.56 22.20
CA GLY A 307 -65.60 40.39 21.89
C GLY A 307 -67.27 39.90 21.73
N GLY A 308 -68.50 40.65 21.36
CA GLY A 308 -70.13 40.29 21.24
C GLY A 308 -71.53 41.20 20.72
N MET A 309 -72.96 40.84 20.61
CA MET A 309 -74.35 41.59 20.01
C MET A 309 -76.03 41.13 20.11
N SER A 310 -77.28 41.86 19.80
CA SER A 310 -78.91 41.49 19.73
C SER A 310 -80.31 42.44 19.33
N ASP A 311 -81.67 42.09 18.86
CA ASP A 311 -83.15 42.86 18.75
C ASP A 311 -84.69 42.35 18.07
N SER A 312 -86.04 42.95 18.17
CA SER A 312 -87.46 43.01 17.27
C SER A 312 -89.15 42.81 17.64
N GLN A 313 -90.36 43.34 16.98
CA GLN A 313 -92.01 43.11 17.10
C GLN A 313 -93.34 43.87 16.27
N LEU A 314 -94.76 43.46 16.07
CA LEU A 314 -96.26 44.19 16.00
C LEU A 314 -97.69 43.86 15.06
N GLU A 315 -99.10 43.88 15.45
CA GLU A 315 -100.43 43.16 14.82
C GLU A 315 -101.95 43.64 14.30
N GLU A 316 -103.15 43.45 14.99
CA GLU A 316 -104.47 42.76 14.53
C GLU A 316 -105.66 43.36 13.67
N LEU A 317 -105.90 44.68 13.53
CA LEU A 317 -107.20 45.29 13.04
C LEU A 317 -107.64 45.03 11.56
N ARG A 318 -107.09 44.01 10.90
CA ARG A 318 -107.13 43.75 9.46
C ARG A 318 -108.29 42.81 9.05
N ALA A 319 -108.68 41.92 9.97
CA ALA A 319 -109.24 40.59 9.72
C ALA A 319 -110.57 40.43 8.92
N GLU A 320 -111.43 41.46 8.82
CA GLU A 320 -112.79 41.28 8.26
C GLU A 320 -113.12 42.20 7.07
N SER A 321 -112.42 43.34 6.96
CA SER A 321 -112.32 44.03 5.66
C SER A 321 -111.58 43.17 4.64
N GLU A 322 -110.76 42.22 5.11
CA GLU A 322 -110.13 41.18 4.30
C GLU A 322 -111.19 40.34 3.56
N LEU A 323 -112.13 39.66 4.22
CA LEU A 323 -112.88 38.54 3.59
C LEU A 323 -113.71 38.86 2.31
N ASN A 324 -114.29 40.06 2.19
CA ASN A 324 -115.03 40.46 0.98
C ASN A 324 -114.16 41.21 -0.03
N ALA A 325 -113.13 41.93 0.43
CA ALA A 325 -112.06 42.36 -0.46
C ALA A 325 -111.39 41.13 -1.09
N GLU A 326 -111.16 40.07 -0.31
CA GLU A 326 -110.55 38.80 -0.67
C GLU A 326 -111.24 38.08 -1.82
N LEU A 327 -112.57 38.14 -2.00
CA LEU A 327 -113.21 37.40 -3.10
C LEU A 327 -113.16 38.18 -4.42
N ALA A 328 -113.32 39.50 -4.35
CA ALA A 328 -113.11 40.39 -5.50
C ALA A 328 -111.62 40.42 -5.87
N ALA A 329 -110.75 40.53 -4.87
CA ALA A 329 -109.31 40.37 -4.97
C ALA A 329 -108.99 39.00 -5.54
N LYS A 330 -109.40 37.85 -5.00
CA LYS A 330 -109.08 36.51 -5.55
C LYS A 330 -109.38 36.37 -7.04
N ARG A 331 -110.44 36.99 -7.57
CA ARG A 331 -110.67 37.04 -9.04
C ARG A 331 -109.77 38.03 -9.78
N LEU A 332 -109.60 39.23 -9.24
CA LEU A 332 -108.70 40.24 -9.80
C LEU A 332 -107.22 39.81 -9.70
N GLN A 333 -106.88 39.03 -8.69
CA GLN A 333 -105.62 38.40 -8.29
C GLN A 333 -105.40 37.11 -9.07
N GLU A 334 -106.43 36.32 -9.40
CA GLU A 334 -106.24 35.21 -10.35
C GLU A 334 -105.92 35.77 -11.75
N ILE A 335 -106.58 36.87 -12.14
CA ILE A 335 -106.23 37.62 -13.37
C ILE A 335 -104.88 38.34 -13.24
N HIS A 336 -104.58 38.98 -12.10
CA HIS A 336 -103.29 39.66 -11.87
C HIS A 336 -102.15 38.68 -11.73
N GLU A 337 -102.31 37.52 -11.09
CA GLU A 337 -101.31 36.46 -11.01
C GLU A 337 -101.13 35.75 -12.34
N LEU A 338 -102.16 35.65 -13.19
CA LEU A 338 -102.00 35.14 -14.56
C LEU A 338 -101.28 36.18 -15.43
N ASN A 339 -101.64 37.46 -15.32
CA ASN A 339 -100.93 38.55 -16.02
C ASN A 339 -99.52 38.77 -15.47
N GLU A 340 -99.28 38.62 -14.17
CA GLU A 340 -97.97 38.65 -13.53
C GLU A 340 -97.20 37.39 -13.86
N ARG A 341 -97.80 36.20 -13.94
CA ARG A 341 -97.11 35.00 -14.43
C ARG A 341 -96.71 35.19 -15.89
N ILE A 342 -97.58 35.74 -16.74
CA ILE A 342 -97.25 36.07 -18.14
C ILE A 342 -96.16 37.16 -18.20
N GLN A 343 -96.31 38.26 -17.48
CA GLN A 343 -95.37 39.37 -17.46
C GLN A 343 -94.03 38.96 -16.85
N LYS A 344 -94.02 38.10 -15.82
CA LYS A 344 -92.83 37.50 -15.23
C LYS A 344 -92.21 36.45 -16.12
N PHE A 345 -92.97 35.66 -16.89
CA PHE A 345 -92.39 34.82 -17.95
C PHE A 345 -91.80 35.66 -19.10
N VAL A 346 -92.35 36.83 -19.39
CA VAL A 346 -91.79 37.80 -20.36
C VAL A 346 -90.55 38.50 -19.80
N GLU A 347 -90.60 39.00 -18.56
CA GLU A 347 -89.49 39.65 -17.85
C GLU A 347 -88.38 38.65 -17.53
N ASP A 348 -88.68 37.39 -17.21
CA ASP A 348 -87.72 36.30 -17.07
C ASP A 348 -87.14 35.92 -18.44
N SER A 349 -87.93 35.88 -19.52
CA SER A 349 -87.39 35.64 -20.87
C SER A 349 -86.50 36.78 -21.36
N VAL A 350 -86.87 38.03 -21.07
CA VAL A 350 -86.07 39.23 -21.38
C VAL A 350 -84.85 39.32 -20.48
N ARG A 351 -84.97 39.01 -19.18
CA ARG A 351 -83.85 38.99 -18.23
C ARG A 351 -82.88 37.88 -18.54
N MET A 352 -83.31 36.62 -18.71
CA MET A 352 -82.46 35.52 -19.17
C MET A 352 -81.84 35.84 -20.53
N GLY A 353 -82.59 36.47 -21.45
CA GLY A 353 -82.06 36.95 -22.74
C GLY A 353 -81.01 38.06 -22.61
N CYS A 354 -81.12 38.94 -21.60
CA CYS A 354 -80.15 39.98 -21.28
C CYS A 354 -78.97 39.46 -20.45
N GLU A 355 -79.17 38.45 -19.60
CA GLU A 355 -78.14 37.77 -18.82
C GLU A 355 -77.25 36.93 -19.75
N LEU A 356 -77.83 36.14 -20.65
CA LEU A 356 -77.06 35.48 -21.72
C LEU A 356 -76.34 36.52 -22.59
N LYS A 357 -77.02 37.60 -23.03
CA LYS A 357 -76.35 38.64 -23.81
C LYS A 357 -75.23 39.33 -23.04
N SER A 358 -75.37 39.60 -21.75
CA SER A 358 -74.31 40.20 -20.93
C SER A 358 -73.13 39.25 -20.81
N ALA A 359 -73.39 38.00 -20.39
CA ALA A 359 -72.38 36.98 -20.16
C ALA A 359 -71.53 36.70 -21.40
N TYR A 360 -72.12 36.75 -22.60
CA TYR A 360 -71.40 36.55 -23.86
C TYR A 360 -70.89 37.83 -24.54
N SER A 361 -71.32 39.03 -24.14
CA SER A 361 -70.88 40.30 -24.78
C SER A 361 -69.73 41.01 -24.06
N SER A 362 -69.38 40.60 -22.83
CA SER A 362 -68.32 41.25 -22.05
C SER A 362 -67.12 40.33 -21.83
N SER A 363 -66.10 40.47 -22.68
CA SER A 363 -64.78 39.87 -22.45
C SER A 363 -64.22 40.26 -21.07
N ALA A 364 -64.51 41.48 -20.59
CA ALA A 364 -64.11 41.93 -19.25
C ALA A 364 -64.78 41.14 -18.11
N GLN A 365 -66.03 40.69 -18.26
CA GLN A 365 -66.67 39.82 -17.26
C GLN A 365 -66.09 38.41 -17.27
N ILE A 366 -65.69 37.88 -18.44
CA ILE A 366 -64.96 36.61 -18.53
C ILE A 366 -63.57 36.75 -17.88
N MET A 367 -62.84 37.83 -18.16
CA MET A 367 -61.55 38.14 -17.52
C MET A 367 -61.65 38.33 -15.99
N GLN A 368 -62.83 38.68 -15.49
CA GLN A 368 -63.15 38.81 -14.06
C GLN A 368 -63.77 37.55 -13.44
N SER A 369 -64.04 36.50 -14.23
CA SER A 369 -64.59 35.25 -13.71
C SER A 369 -63.55 34.53 -12.84
N THR A 370 -64.02 33.85 -11.80
CA THR A 370 -63.19 33.05 -10.90
C THR A 370 -62.42 31.97 -11.66
N GLU A 371 -63.01 31.40 -12.71
CA GLU A 371 -62.44 30.33 -13.52
C GLU A 371 -61.29 30.87 -14.37
N TYR A 372 -61.46 32.04 -14.98
CA TYR A 372 -60.40 32.70 -15.75
C TYR A 372 -59.27 33.21 -14.85
N GLN A 373 -59.60 33.82 -13.71
CA GLN A 373 -58.59 34.29 -12.75
C GLN A 373 -57.78 33.13 -12.15
N ASN A 374 -58.43 32.02 -11.80
CA ASN A 374 -57.75 30.80 -11.36
C ASN A 374 -56.87 30.21 -12.48
N LEU A 375 -57.32 30.22 -13.74
CA LEU A 375 -56.54 29.76 -14.88
C LEU A 375 -55.31 30.65 -15.14
N VAL A 376 -55.46 31.98 -15.05
CA VAL A 376 -54.34 32.92 -15.15
C VAL A 376 -53.37 32.73 -13.99
N ALA A 377 -53.84 32.62 -12.75
CA ALA A 377 -52.99 32.36 -11.58
C ALA A 377 -52.23 31.04 -11.71
N PHE A 378 -52.89 29.98 -12.18
CA PHE A 378 -52.26 28.69 -12.46
C PHE A 378 -51.16 28.82 -13.54
N TYR A 379 -51.44 29.49 -14.66
CA TYR A 379 -50.42 29.72 -15.68
C TYR A 379 -49.28 30.63 -15.21
N SER A 380 -49.55 31.64 -14.37
CA SER A 380 -48.50 32.46 -13.75
C SER A 380 -47.57 31.61 -12.87
N VAL A 381 -48.13 30.79 -11.97
CA VAL A 381 -47.33 29.88 -11.13
C VAL A 381 -46.53 28.88 -11.95
N VAL A 382 -47.12 28.30 -13.01
CA VAL A 382 -46.40 27.39 -13.93
C VAL A 382 -45.29 28.12 -14.70
N ILE A 383 -45.52 29.36 -15.13
CA ILE A 383 -44.51 30.18 -15.82
C ILE A 383 -43.37 30.56 -14.85
N ASP A 384 -43.68 30.91 -13.60
CA ASP A 384 -42.68 31.23 -12.58
C ASP A 384 -41.88 30.01 -12.14
N GLU A 385 -42.51 28.84 -12.02
CA GLU A 385 -41.79 27.57 -11.81
C GLU A 385 -40.91 27.20 -13.03
N CYS A 386 -41.38 27.44 -14.27
CA CYS A 386 -40.56 27.29 -15.47
C CYS A 386 -39.42 28.33 -15.60
N ARG A 387 -39.51 29.49 -14.95
CA ARG A 387 -38.40 30.44 -14.79
C ARG A 387 -37.42 29.95 -13.72
N ARG A 388 -37.94 29.51 -12.57
CA ARG A 388 -37.16 28.99 -11.44
C ARG A 388 -36.33 27.78 -11.84
N LEU A 389 -36.96 26.75 -12.43
CA LEU A 389 -36.29 25.55 -12.94
C LEU A 389 -35.24 25.84 -14.04
N ARG A 390 -35.40 26.93 -14.79
CA ARG A 390 -34.39 27.39 -15.76
C ARG A 390 -33.20 28.02 -15.05
N SER A 391 -33.43 28.89 -14.07
CA SER A 391 -32.38 29.47 -13.24
C SER A 391 -31.61 28.41 -12.45
N ASP A 392 -32.30 27.40 -11.91
CA ASP A 392 -31.68 26.23 -11.26
C ASP A 392 -30.78 25.47 -12.25
N TYR A 393 -31.27 25.22 -13.47
CA TYR A 393 -30.53 24.51 -14.52
C TYR A 393 -29.30 25.28 -15.01
N GLU A 394 -29.41 26.60 -15.13
CA GLU A 394 -28.31 27.50 -15.50
C GLU A 394 -27.25 27.52 -14.38
N ALA A 395 -27.64 27.67 -13.11
CA ALA A 395 -26.71 27.62 -11.98
C ALA A 395 -25.99 26.26 -11.84
N VAL A 396 -26.71 25.13 -11.93
CA VAL A 396 -26.10 23.78 -11.90
C VAL A 396 -25.23 23.53 -13.14
N THR A 397 -25.49 24.21 -14.26
CA THR A 397 -24.63 24.16 -15.45
C THR A 397 -23.33 24.93 -15.25
N GLU A 398 -23.36 26.10 -14.61
CA GLU A 398 -22.17 26.86 -14.24
C GLU A 398 -21.34 26.12 -13.18
N GLU A 399 -21.96 25.60 -12.12
CA GLU A 399 -21.29 24.80 -11.07
C GLU A 399 -20.59 23.55 -11.66
N ARG A 400 -21.27 22.82 -12.56
CA ARG A 400 -20.69 21.69 -13.29
C ARG A 400 -19.44 22.08 -14.08
N ASP A 401 -19.48 23.22 -14.77
CA ASP A 401 -18.38 23.63 -15.64
C ASP A 401 -17.21 24.25 -14.86
N LEU A 402 -17.47 24.88 -13.70
CA LEU A 402 -16.45 25.25 -12.71
C LEU A 402 -15.76 24.01 -12.13
N LEU A 403 -16.52 23.03 -11.64
CA LEU A 403 -15.96 21.75 -11.13
C LEU A 403 -15.17 21.01 -12.21
N ARG A 404 -15.59 21.10 -13.49
CA ARG A 404 -14.86 20.55 -14.62
C ARG A 404 -13.56 21.30 -14.91
N GLN A 405 -13.53 22.62 -14.75
CA GLN A 405 -12.33 23.44 -14.89
C GLN A 405 -11.33 23.15 -13.76
N GLU A 406 -11.78 23.04 -12.52
CA GLU A 406 -10.94 22.59 -11.40
C GLU A 406 -10.36 21.19 -11.60
N MET A 407 -11.18 20.24 -12.08
CA MET A 407 -10.72 18.89 -12.40
C MET A 407 -9.66 18.90 -13.51
N LEU A 408 -9.80 19.74 -14.54
CA LEU A 408 -8.79 19.92 -15.57
C LEU A 408 -7.49 20.51 -15.01
N GLN A 409 -7.58 21.56 -14.18
CA GLN A 409 -6.41 22.16 -13.55
C GLN A 409 -5.66 21.16 -12.65
N LYS A 410 -6.37 20.41 -11.78
CA LYS A 410 -5.79 19.36 -10.93
C LYS A 410 -5.11 18.26 -11.75
N VAL A 411 -5.65 17.93 -12.94
CA VAL A 411 -5.02 16.98 -13.88
C VAL A 411 -3.76 17.56 -14.56
N GLU A 412 -3.68 18.88 -14.77
CA GLU A 412 -2.45 19.53 -15.26
C GLU A 412 -1.38 19.66 -14.18
N GLU A 413 -1.77 19.96 -12.94
CA GLU A 413 -0.90 19.97 -11.76
C GLU A 413 -0.29 18.59 -11.50
N MET A 414 -1.10 17.51 -11.49
CA MET A 414 -0.60 16.13 -11.33
C MET A 414 0.40 15.73 -12.44
N LYS A 415 0.18 16.17 -13.70
CA LYS A 415 1.15 15.93 -14.79
C LYS A 415 2.44 16.72 -14.60
N ALA A 416 2.37 17.95 -14.10
CA ALA A 416 3.54 18.76 -13.80
C ALA A 416 4.40 18.12 -12.70
N ASP A 417 3.76 17.57 -11.66
CA ASP A 417 4.42 16.83 -10.59
C ASP A 417 5.00 15.49 -11.06
N GLU A 418 4.29 14.72 -11.87
CA GLU A 418 4.82 13.49 -12.50
C GLU A 418 6.07 13.82 -13.36
N HIS A 419 5.99 14.88 -14.17
CA HIS A 419 7.13 15.36 -14.95
C HIS A 419 8.28 15.92 -14.08
N GLN A 420 8.02 16.41 -12.86
CA GLN A 420 9.07 16.80 -11.91
C GLN A 420 9.70 15.58 -11.24
N SER A 421 8.89 14.59 -10.86
CA SER A 421 9.31 13.31 -10.29
C SER A 421 10.18 12.52 -11.27
N MET A 422 9.76 12.40 -12.54
CA MET A 422 10.58 11.78 -13.59
C MET A 422 11.92 12.51 -13.81
N ARG A 423 11.96 13.85 -13.71
CA ARG A 423 13.23 14.60 -13.82
C ARG A 423 14.17 14.32 -12.63
N LYS A 424 13.64 14.27 -11.40
CA LYS A 424 14.39 13.85 -10.20
C LYS A 424 14.93 12.42 -10.35
N MET A 425 14.10 11.49 -10.83
CA MET A 425 14.49 10.10 -11.06
C MET A 425 15.60 9.97 -12.11
N ARG A 426 15.49 10.67 -13.25
CA ARG A 426 16.55 10.68 -14.27
C ARG A 426 17.87 11.24 -13.73
N SER A 427 17.82 12.36 -13.03
CA SER A 427 19.02 12.95 -12.41
C SER A 427 19.68 12.01 -11.38
N LEU A 428 18.89 11.25 -10.62
CA LEU A 428 19.41 10.21 -9.73
C LEU A 428 19.97 9.00 -10.50
N CYS A 429 19.37 8.58 -11.61
CA CYS A 429 19.93 7.53 -12.47
C CYS A 429 21.21 7.98 -13.18
N GLU A 430 21.29 9.24 -13.63
CA GLU A 430 22.48 9.88 -14.20
C GLU A 430 23.59 9.96 -13.15
N GLN A 431 23.24 10.32 -11.90
CA GLN A 431 24.18 10.24 -10.78
C GLN A 431 24.62 8.79 -10.54
N ILE A 432 23.73 7.83 -10.32
CA ILE A 432 24.10 6.42 -10.09
C ILE A 432 24.90 5.84 -11.28
N THR A 433 24.70 6.33 -12.50
CA THR A 433 25.49 5.93 -13.68
C THR A 433 26.87 6.57 -13.67
N ARG A 434 27.00 7.85 -13.24
CA ARG A 434 28.30 8.43 -12.88
C ARG A 434 28.91 7.57 -11.79
N ASP A 435 28.28 7.44 -10.62
CA ASP A 435 28.63 6.66 -9.42
C ASP A 435 28.85 5.13 -9.67
N LEU A 436 28.69 4.63 -10.91
CA LEU A 436 29.05 3.26 -11.33
C LEU A 436 30.11 3.19 -12.44
N ASN A 437 30.21 4.17 -13.33
CA ASN A 437 31.43 4.38 -14.11
C ASN A 437 32.58 4.72 -13.15
N GLN A 438 32.26 5.56 -12.16
CA GLN A 438 32.96 5.83 -10.93
C GLN A 438 33.55 4.55 -10.33
N MET A 439 32.75 3.64 -9.75
CA MET A 439 33.29 2.45 -9.07
C MET A 439 34.00 1.43 -10.00
N ARG A 440 33.97 1.64 -11.33
CA ARG A 440 34.65 0.80 -12.34
C ARG A 440 35.99 1.36 -12.76
N THR A 441 36.06 2.66 -13.04
CA THR A 441 37.36 3.33 -13.05
C THR A 441 37.98 3.10 -11.69
N GLU A 442 37.23 3.14 -10.58
CA GLU A 442 37.76 2.79 -9.27
C GLU A 442 38.38 1.36 -9.17
N SER A 443 38.32 0.49 -10.19
CA SER A 443 38.76 -0.91 -10.13
C SER A 443 39.89 -1.35 -11.09
N ASP A 444 40.64 -0.43 -11.70
CA ASP A 444 41.69 -0.74 -12.69
C ASP A 444 43.13 -0.38 -12.25
N MET A 445 43.50 0.86 -11.91
CA MET A 445 44.78 1.23 -11.29
C MET A 445 45.02 0.63 -9.90
N LEU A 446 44.07 0.38 -8.98
CA LEU A 446 44.45 -0.39 -7.76
C LEU A 446 44.74 -1.86 -8.11
N ARG A 447 44.24 -2.38 -9.25
CA ARG A 447 44.76 -3.63 -9.84
C ARG A 447 46.20 -3.45 -10.32
N MET A 448 46.50 -2.33 -10.99
CA MET A 448 47.88 -2.01 -11.40
C MET A 448 48.82 -1.82 -10.20
N GLU A 449 48.39 -1.17 -9.12
CA GLU A 449 49.15 -0.99 -7.88
C GLU A 449 49.31 -2.30 -7.10
N PHE A 450 48.28 -3.17 -7.06
CA PHE A 450 48.38 -4.50 -6.48
C PHE A 450 49.36 -5.38 -7.29
N GLU A 451 49.24 -5.41 -8.62
CA GLU A 451 50.18 -6.09 -9.51
C GLU A 451 51.61 -5.54 -9.37
N GLN A 452 51.77 -4.22 -9.27
CA GLN A 452 53.06 -3.55 -9.04
C GLN A 452 53.66 -3.91 -7.67
N SER A 453 52.82 -3.97 -6.63
CA SER A 453 53.21 -4.36 -5.27
C SER A 453 53.61 -5.83 -5.20
N LEU A 454 52.86 -6.72 -5.86
CA LEU A 454 53.17 -8.14 -5.99
C LEU A 454 54.50 -8.34 -6.74
N ALA A 455 54.72 -7.60 -7.84
CA ALA A 455 55.97 -7.61 -8.58
C ALA A 455 57.16 -7.01 -7.79
N ALA A 456 56.90 -6.06 -6.87
CA ALA A 456 57.90 -5.53 -5.96
C ALA A 456 58.28 -6.55 -4.86
N HIS A 457 57.29 -7.20 -4.23
CA HIS A 457 57.53 -8.26 -3.25
C HIS A 457 58.24 -9.47 -3.85
N SER A 458 57.85 -9.92 -5.05
CA SER A 458 58.55 -11.00 -5.77
C SER A 458 60.05 -10.68 -5.98
N LYS A 459 60.40 -9.43 -6.32
CA LYS A 459 61.79 -8.96 -6.42
C LYS A 459 62.50 -8.85 -5.06
N GLN A 460 61.76 -8.66 -3.97
CA GLN A 460 62.30 -8.65 -2.61
C GLN A 460 62.59 -10.07 -2.11
N ASP A 461 61.70 -11.03 -2.37
CA ASP A 461 61.88 -12.43 -1.98
C ASP A 461 63.03 -13.11 -2.72
N ALA A 462 63.22 -12.79 -4.01
CA ALA A 462 64.41 -13.19 -4.76
C ALA A 462 65.71 -12.73 -4.04
N LYS A 463 65.79 -11.44 -3.67
CA LYS A 463 66.94 -10.90 -2.91
C LYS A 463 67.11 -11.56 -1.55
N GLN A 464 66.02 -11.87 -0.83
CA GLN A 464 66.09 -12.61 0.43
C GLN A 464 66.64 -14.03 0.23
N GLN A 465 66.29 -14.69 -0.88
CA GLN A 465 66.80 -16.01 -1.21
C GLN A 465 68.29 -15.98 -1.55
N ASP A 466 68.74 -15.00 -2.33
CA ASP A 466 70.17 -14.78 -2.61
C ASP A 466 70.97 -14.55 -1.32
N ILE A 467 70.45 -13.72 -0.40
CA ILE A 467 71.04 -13.47 0.91
C ILE A 467 71.13 -14.76 1.75
N LYS A 468 70.08 -15.62 1.75
CA LYS A 468 70.11 -16.92 2.45
C LYS A 468 71.19 -17.85 1.88
N VAL A 469 71.34 -17.92 0.55
CA VAL A 469 72.38 -18.71 -0.12
C VAL A 469 73.78 -18.18 0.21
N LEU A 470 73.95 -16.85 0.22
CA LEU A 470 75.22 -16.21 0.59
C LEU A 470 75.60 -16.52 2.05
N PHE A 471 74.65 -16.41 2.99
CA PHE A 471 74.88 -16.78 4.39
C PHE A 471 75.23 -18.26 4.57
N GLY A 472 74.58 -19.18 3.84
CA GLY A 472 74.93 -20.60 3.83
C GLY A 472 76.35 -20.86 3.32
N THR A 473 76.75 -20.16 2.27
CA THR A 473 78.10 -20.22 1.69
C THR A 473 79.15 -19.71 2.70
N LEU A 474 78.95 -18.51 3.25
CA LEU A 474 79.85 -17.91 4.24
C LEU A 474 79.97 -18.77 5.51
N LYS A 475 78.86 -19.35 6.00
CA LYS A 475 78.85 -20.27 7.16
C LYS A 475 79.68 -21.54 6.88
N THR A 476 79.61 -22.05 5.65
CA THR A 476 80.38 -23.23 5.23
C THR A 476 81.88 -22.92 5.14
N GLN A 477 82.25 -21.77 4.55
CA GLN A 477 83.63 -21.29 4.52
C GLN A 477 84.18 -21.06 5.94
N ASN A 478 83.39 -20.48 6.85
CA ASN A 478 83.79 -20.29 8.25
C ASN A 478 84.08 -21.63 8.95
N TYR A 479 83.26 -22.66 8.71
CA TYR A 479 83.50 -24.00 9.25
C TYR A 479 84.79 -24.64 8.70
N GLN A 480 85.06 -24.48 7.40
CA GLN A 480 86.31 -24.93 6.76
C GLN A 480 87.54 -24.22 7.37
N LEU A 481 87.51 -22.88 7.46
CA LEU A 481 88.58 -22.09 8.07
C LEU A 481 88.85 -22.48 9.52
N ASN A 482 87.82 -22.72 10.33
CA ASN A 482 87.98 -23.22 11.71
C ASN A 482 88.59 -24.63 11.75
N SER A 483 88.23 -25.51 10.82
CA SER A 483 88.86 -26.83 10.65
C SER A 483 90.35 -26.71 10.31
N ASP A 484 90.71 -25.80 9.41
CA ASP A 484 92.11 -25.59 9.01
C ASP A 484 92.92 -24.91 10.13
N VAL A 485 92.37 -23.92 10.83
CA VAL A 485 92.98 -23.36 12.05
C VAL A 485 93.24 -24.44 13.10
N ALA A 486 92.35 -25.42 13.28
CA ALA A 486 92.58 -26.55 14.16
C ALA A 486 93.74 -27.46 13.67
N LYS A 487 93.82 -27.73 12.36
CA LYS A 487 94.94 -28.49 11.74
C LYS A 487 96.28 -27.76 11.91
N TYR A 488 96.33 -26.44 11.69
CA TYR A 488 97.53 -25.64 11.88
C TYR A 488 97.95 -25.56 13.36
N ARG A 489 97.00 -25.39 14.30
CA ARG A 489 97.27 -25.47 15.74
C ARG A 489 97.83 -26.84 16.16
N LYS A 490 97.39 -27.94 15.53
CA LYS A 490 97.95 -29.29 15.75
C LYS A 490 99.39 -29.38 15.24
N LYS A 491 99.63 -28.98 13.98
CA LYS A 491 100.98 -28.95 13.38
C LYS A 491 101.96 -28.07 14.17
N TRP A 492 101.51 -26.93 14.69
CA TRP A 492 102.33 -26.05 15.52
C TRP A 492 102.73 -26.74 16.84
N LYS A 493 101.79 -27.40 17.54
CA LYS A 493 102.12 -28.18 18.75
C LYS A 493 103.07 -29.34 18.46
N GLU A 494 102.92 -29.99 17.31
CA GLU A 494 103.83 -31.05 16.85
C GLU A 494 105.24 -30.49 16.60
N GLY A 495 105.36 -29.33 15.96
CA GLY A 495 106.62 -28.63 15.72
C GLY A 495 107.30 -28.13 17.00
N VAL A 496 106.55 -27.62 17.97
CA VAL A 496 107.08 -27.24 19.30
C VAL A 496 107.62 -28.47 20.02
N ASN A 497 106.90 -29.59 19.98
CA ASN A 497 107.36 -30.84 20.58
C ASN A 497 108.61 -31.43 19.90
N THR A 498 108.79 -31.25 18.58
CA THR A 498 110.05 -31.67 17.91
C THR A 498 111.20 -30.72 18.22
N ASN A 499 110.96 -29.41 18.30
CA ASN A 499 111.99 -28.45 18.68
C ASN A 499 112.50 -28.69 20.11
N TYR A 500 111.60 -28.94 21.07
CA TYR A 500 111.96 -29.32 22.44
C TYR A 500 112.82 -30.59 22.49
N LYS A 501 112.49 -31.63 21.71
CA LYS A 501 113.32 -32.84 21.60
C LYS A 501 114.72 -32.53 21.10
N ILE A 502 114.83 -31.77 19.99
CA ILE A 502 116.11 -31.36 19.42
C ILE A 502 116.93 -30.55 20.44
N GLN A 503 116.31 -29.66 21.24
CA GLN A 503 117.01 -28.98 22.33
C GLN A 503 117.53 -29.97 23.39
N THR A 504 116.73 -30.94 23.82
CA THR A 504 117.19 -31.95 24.81
C THR A 504 118.29 -32.88 24.28
N GLU A 505 118.29 -33.18 22.98
CA GLU A 505 119.36 -33.93 22.31
C GLU A 505 120.64 -33.08 22.15
N LEU A 506 120.49 -31.82 21.76
CA LEU A 506 121.59 -30.86 21.57
C LEU A 506 122.28 -30.51 22.89
N ASP A 507 121.54 -30.37 23.99
CA ASP A 507 122.13 -30.26 25.34
C ASP A 507 122.69 -31.59 25.87
N GLY A 508 122.27 -32.73 25.30
CA GLY A 508 122.92 -34.02 25.52
C GLY A 508 124.32 -34.06 24.90
N GLU A 509 124.44 -33.60 23.65
CA GLU A 509 125.72 -33.49 22.94
C GLU A 509 126.59 -32.32 23.45
N ARG A 510 126.00 -31.21 23.91
CA ARG A 510 126.75 -30.13 24.59
C ARG A 510 127.49 -30.66 25.82
N ARG A 511 126.78 -31.37 26.69
CA ARG A 511 127.36 -32.10 27.84
C ARG A 511 128.33 -33.21 27.42
N ARG A 512 128.37 -33.63 26.16
CA ARG A 512 129.34 -34.62 25.64
C ARG A 512 130.60 -33.93 25.14
N LEU A 513 130.50 -32.78 24.47
CA LEU A 513 131.62 -31.91 24.13
C LEU A 513 132.34 -31.39 25.39
N GLU A 514 131.59 -30.96 26.42
CA GLU A 514 132.13 -30.49 27.72
C GLU A 514 132.98 -31.54 28.47
N ARG A 515 133.02 -32.80 28.01
CA ARG A 515 133.86 -33.88 28.54
C ARG A 515 135.08 -34.22 27.66
N CYS A 516 135.38 -33.40 26.66
CA CYS A 516 136.57 -33.52 25.82
C CYS A 516 137.38 -32.21 25.84
N LEU A 517 138.53 -32.22 26.50
CA LEU A 517 139.46 -31.09 26.57
C LEU A 517 140.04 -30.76 25.18
N VAL A 518 139.83 -29.52 24.73
CA VAL A 518 140.60 -28.84 23.68
C VAL A 518 140.92 -27.44 24.20
N ILE A 519 142.11 -26.93 23.88
CA ILE A 519 142.69 -25.71 24.43
C ILE A 519 142.39 -24.52 23.51
N GLU A 520 142.32 -23.33 24.12
CA GLU A 520 142.08 -22.03 23.46
C GLU A 520 143.17 -21.66 22.45
N LEU A 521 142.79 -20.89 21.43
CA LEU A 521 143.62 -19.84 20.85
C LEU A 521 142.70 -18.66 20.46
N ASP A 522 143.16 -17.46 20.76
CA ASP A 522 142.55 -16.18 20.42
C ASP A 522 142.68 -15.86 18.91
N ASP A 523 141.89 -14.90 18.41
CA ASP A 523 142.46 -13.63 17.95
C ASP A 523 141.36 -12.63 17.47
N GLU A 524 141.46 -11.42 18.02
CA GLU A 524 140.95 -10.11 17.58
C GLU A 524 139.53 -9.98 16.96
N ASP A 525 138.60 -9.53 17.81
CA ASP A 525 137.62 -8.51 17.42
C ASP A 525 138.32 -7.28 16.79
N SER A 526 137.72 -6.67 15.76
CA SER A 526 137.39 -5.22 15.76
C SER A 526 136.76 -4.72 14.45
N ASN A 527 136.04 -3.60 14.60
CA ASN A 527 135.75 -2.58 13.59
C ASN A 527 134.70 -2.86 12.47
N GLU A 528 133.79 -1.93 12.14
CA GLU A 528 133.35 -0.71 12.85
C GLU A 528 132.07 -0.09 12.22
N LEU A 529 131.54 0.97 12.85
CA LEU A 529 130.57 1.97 12.36
C LEU A 529 129.09 1.54 12.18
N ALA A 530 128.08 2.40 12.44
CA ALA A 530 128.01 3.58 13.31
C ALA A 530 126.54 4.09 13.41
N SER A 531 126.06 4.41 14.62
CA SER A 531 125.27 5.61 14.98
C SER A 531 124.66 5.48 16.40
N PRO A 532 124.37 6.58 17.13
CA PRO A 532 124.33 6.52 18.60
C PRO A 532 122.95 6.83 19.24
N ASP A 533 122.73 6.29 20.45
CA ASP A 533 122.07 6.99 21.56
C ASP A 533 122.52 6.44 22.93
N GLN A 534 122.18 7.11 24.04
CA GLN A 534 122.80 6.98 25.38
C GLN A 534 121.78 7.22 26.52
N SER A 535 121.92 6.80 27.79
CA SER A 535 122.82 5.87 28.53
C SER A 535 122.20 5.70 29.97
N ARG A 536 122.77 5.15 31.04
CA ARG A 536 124.09 4.58 31.40
C ARG A 536 123.92 3.67 32.65
N ASP A 537 124.92 2.84 32.98
CA ASP A 537 125.19 2.38 34.36
C ASP A 537 125.70 3.53 35.27
N ASP A 538 125.61 3.37 36.60
CA ASP A 538 126.75 3.58 37.53
C ASP A 538 126.41 3.46 39.03
N LEU A 539 127.37 2.92 39.79
CA LEU A 539 127.83 3.23 41.17
C LEU A 539 126.79 3.24 42.34
N ASP A 540 127.07 2.84 43.60
CA ASP A 540 128.28 2.56 44.42
C ASP A 540 128.81 3.69 45.34
N VAL A 541 129.14 3.28 46.58
CA VAL A 541 129.88 3.93 47.71
C VAL A 541 129.81 5.45 47.98
N SER A 542 129.28 5.80 49.17
CA SER A 542 129.96 6.47 50.32
C SER A 542 128.92 6.70 51.44
N ASP A 543 129.09 6.32 52.71
CA ASP A 543 130.22 6.31 53.69
C ASP A 543 130.46 7.66 54.38
N ASP A 544 130.35 7.65 55.72
CA ASP A 544 131.15 8.49 56.64
C ASP A 544 130.99 8.07 58.13
N THR A 545 131.93 7.25 58.63
CA THR A 545 132.49 7.27 60.02
C THR A 545 131.60 6.92 61.24
N ASN A 546 132.11 6.36 62.36
CA ASN A 546 133.37 5.69 62.74
C ASN A 546 133.06 4.81 63.98
N GLY A 547 133.76 3.72 64.31
CA GLY A 547 134.86 3.04 63.64
C GLY A 547 135.40 1.87 64.51
N GLU A 548 136.21 1.00 63.90
CA GLU A 548 137.37 0.22 64.42
C GLU A 548 137.63 0.04 65.94
N SER A 549 138.22 -1.05 66.46
CA SER A 549 138.74 -2.35 65.94
C SER A 549 138.98 -3.26 67.19
N VAL A 550 139.58 -4.47 67.25
CA VAL A 550 140.67 -5.18 66.52
C VAL A 550 140.41 -6.69 66.57
N SER A 551 140.84 -7.42 65.54
CA SER A 551 140.84 -8.89 65.49
C SER A 551 142.21 -9.50 65.83
N SER A 552 142.20 -10.65 66.49
CA SER A 552 143.35 -11.55 66.77
C SER A 552 144.44 -10.99 67.71
N LEU A 553 145.40 -11.85 68.08
CA LEU A 553 146.34 -11.74 69.22
C LEU A 553 145.65 -12.00 70.58
N GLN A 554 146.09 -12.91 71.46
CA GLN A 554 147.28 -13.77 71.54
C GLN A 554 146.94 -14.99 72.43
N ALA A 555 147.26 -16.25 72.14
CA ALA A 555 148.42 -16.85 71.46
C ALA A 555 149.79 -16.61 72.14
N LYS A 556 149.83 -15.99 73.33
CA LYS A 556 151.10 -15.64 74.02
C LYS A 556 151.11 -15.74 75.55
N ILE A 557 150.01 -16.22 76.15
CA ILE A 557 149.97 -16.58 77.58
C ILE A 557 150.63 -17.97 77.83
N LEU A 558 150.74 -18.81 76.80
CA LEU A 558 151.45 -20.09 76.86
C LEU A 558 152.98 -19.93 76.79
N GLU A 559 153.49 -18.78 76.33
CA GLU A 559 154.94 -18.53 76.14
C GLU A 559 155.66 -18.07 77.43
N LEU A 560 154.92 -17.61 78.44
CA LEU A 560 155.44 -16.92 79.63
C LEU A 560 155.16 -17.63 80.97
N LYS A 561 155.03 -18.96 80.95
CA LYS A 561 155.19 -19.82 82.14
C LYS A 561 156.25 -20.92 82.01
N LEU A 562 156.94 -21.00 80.86
CA LEU A 562 157.97 -22.00 80.56
C LEU A 562 159.40 -21.41 80.62
N LYS A 563 159.58 -20.33 81.40
CA LYS A 563 160.84 -19.57 81.56
C LYS A 563 161.08 -19.12 83.01
N LEU A 564 160.80 -19.99 83.99
CA LEU A 564 161.16 -19.74 85.41
C LEU A 564 161.39 -21.02 86.25
N GLU A 565 161.92 -22.07 85.62
CA GLU A 565 162.81 -23.01 86.31
C GLU A 565 164.26 -22.71 85.89
N VAL A 566 165.21 -23.24 86.66
CA VAL A 566 166.66 -22.96 86.55
C VAL A 566 167.01 -21.48 86.83
N TYR A 567 167.10 -21.12 88.11
CA TYR A 567 168.41 -20.83 88.71
C TYR A 567 168.39 -20.77 90.24
N ALA A 568 169.51 -21.19 90.84
CA ALA A 568 169.96 -20.91 92.20
C ALA A 568 169.14 -21.45 93.39
N ASP A 569 169.45 -22.69 93.78
CA ASP A 569 169.40 -23.12 95.18
C ASP A 569 170.71 -23.88 95.51
N ILE A 570 171.71 -23.20 96.10
CA ILE A 570 172.99 -23.78 96.57
C ILE A 570 173.52 -22.99 97.79
N GLY A 571 173.80 -23.70 98.89
CA GLY A 571 174.81 -23.37 99.92
C GLY A 571 174.44 -22.27 100.94
N THR A 572 174.31 -22.53 102.25
CA THR A 572 175.36 -22.86 103.25
C THR A 572 176.40 -21.73 103.49
N ASP A 573 176.83 -21.39 104.71
CA ASP A 573 176.75 -22.14 105.97
C ASP A 573 176.71 -21.30 107.29
N VAL A 574 176.60 -22.00 108.42
CA VAL A 574 176.22 -21.59 109.79
C VAL A 574 177.21 -20.70 110.59
N ARG A 575 176.67 -19.62 111.21
CA ARG A 575 176.76 -19.40 112.68
C ARG A 575 175.71 -18.44 113.27
N ASP A 576 175.56 -18.50 114.61
CA ASP A 576 174.87 -17.59 115.52
C ASP A 576 173.34 -17.36 115.34
N LYS A 577 172.64 -18.49 115.41
CA LYS A 577 171.18 -18.74 115.35
C LYS A 577 170.31 -18.06 116.43
N ALA A 578 170.82 -17.07 117.19
CA ALA A 578 170.16 -16.56 118.40
C ALA A 578 169.17 -15.39 118.18
N GLU A 579 169.57 -14.33 117.47
CA GLU A 579 168.76 -13.09 117.39
C GLU A 579 167.58 -13.18 116.39
N LEU A 580 167.74 -13.93 115.29
CA LEU A 580 166.79 -13.93 114.17
C LEU A 580 165.37 -14.37 114.57
N LEU A 581 165.25 -15.33 115.50
CA LEU A 581 163.96 -15.84 115.99
C LEU A 581 163.13 -14.79 116.78
N VAL A 582 163.76 -13.73 117.29
CA VAL A 582 163.04 -12.63 117.94
C VAL A 582 162.48 -11.66 116.90
N ARG A 583 163.25 -11.37 115.84
CA ARG A 583 162.87 -10.45 114.76
C ARG A 583 161.71 -10.99 113.91
N GLU A 584 161.72 -12.30 113.63
CA GLU A 584 160.65 -12.98 112.88
C GLU A 584 159.27 -12.85 113.57
N ARG A 585 159.23 -13.04 114.90
CA ARG A 585 157.99 -12.94 115.71
C ARG A 585 157.41 -11.52 115.77
N ARG A 586 158.17 -10.49 115.37
CA ARG A 586 157.64 -9.12 115.26
C ARG A 586 156.92 -8.92 113.93
N LEU A 587 157.60 -9.26 112.82
CA LEU A 587 157.10 -9.04 111.46
C LEU A 587 155.82 -9.84 111.15
N LYS A 588 155.69 -11.07 111.68
CA LYS A 588 154.46 -11.88 111.49
C LYS A 588 153.19 -11.17 112.01
N ARG A 589 153.27 -10.43 113.12
CA ARG A 589 152.12 -9.69 113.70
C ARG A 589 151.76 -8.40 112.94
N GLU A 590 152.69 -7.81 112.20
CA GLU A 590 152.41 -6.65 111.35
C GLU A 590 151.67 -7.08 110.08
N ASN A 591 152.04 -8.23 109.51
CA ASN A 591 151.42 -8.75 108.28
C ASN A 591 149.93 -9.14 108.48
N GLU A 592 149.60 -9.78 109.61
CA GLU A 592 148.20 -10.14 109.94
C GLU A 592 147.25 -8.93 110.05
N ARG A 593 147.77 -7.75 110.45
CA ARG A 593 146.97 -6.52 110.55
C ARG A 593 146.58 -5.97 109.18
N LEU A 594 147.53 -5.95 108.24
CA LEU A 594 147.30 -5.42 106.87
C LEU A 594 146.25 -6.24 106.11
N ILE A 595 146.27 -7.57 106.25
CA ILE A 595 145.29 -8.48 105.65
C ILE A 595 143.86 -8.17 106.13
N HIS A 596 143.68 -7.81 107.40
CA HIS A 596 142.37 -7.44 107.95
C HIS A 596 141.82 -6.13 107.38
N GLN A 597 142.69 -5.14 107.12
CA GLN A 597 142.28 -3.84 106.61
C GLN A 597 141.78 -3.91 105.16
N ILE A 598 142.45 -4.70 104.30
CA ILE A 598 142.04 -4.93 102.90
C ILE A 598 140.64 -5.56 102.83
N LYS A 599 140.36 -6.58 103.65
CA LYS A 599 139.05 -7.25 103.69
C LYS A 599 137.90 -6.32 104.10
N ARG A 600 138.17 -5.27 104.89
CA ARG A 600 137.14 -4.33 105.36
C ARG A 600 136.69 -3.38 104.26
N LEU A 601 137.62 -2.86 103.46
CA LEU A 601 137.34 -1.93 102.36
C LEU A 601 136.55 -2.62 101.22
N GLY A 602 136.99 -3.80 100.76
CA GLY A 602 136.33 -4.52 99.67
C GLY A 602 134.91 -5.02 99.97
N ASN A 603 134.44 -4.93 101.23
CA ASN A 603 133.06 -5.23 101.61
C ASN A 603 132.15 -3.98 101.67
N ILE A 604 132.71 -2.77 101.67
CA ILE A 604 131.94 -1.52 101.58
C ILE A 604 131.56 -1.27 100.13
N GLU A 605 132.54 -1.28 99.24
CA GLU A 605 132.38 -1.03 97.80
C GLU A 605 131.32 -1.97 97.16
N ARG A 606 131.31 -3.25 97.57
CA ARG A 606 130.34 -4.24 97.07
C ARG A 606 128.89 -3.97 97.52
N LYS A 607 128.66 -3.24 98.62
CA LYS A 607 127.32 -2.83 99.07
C LYS A 607 126.82 -1.59 98.35
N GLU A 608 127.70 -0.65 98.02
CA GLU A 608 127.32 0.59 97.32
C GLU A 608 126.92 0.31 95.86
N ARG A 609 127.63 -0.58 95.16
CA ARG A 609 127.23 -1.03 93.82
C ARG A 609 125.83 -1.66 93.80
N MET A 610 125.48 -2.49 94.78
CA MET A 610 124.14 -3.11 94.87
C MET A 610 123.02 -2.07 95.04
N ARG A 611 123.20 -1.09 95.93
CA ARG A 611 122.21 -0.02 96.16
C ARG A 611 121.91 0.81 94.91
N TYR A 612 122.91 1.02 94.06
CA TYR A 612 122.73 1.79 92.82
C TYR A 612 121.77 1.09 91.85
N PHE A 613 121.99 -0.21 91.58
CA PHE A 613 121.10 -1.01 90.72
C PHE A 613 119.69 -1.15 91.31
N GLU A 614 119.59 -1.35 92.63
CA GLU A 614 118.31 -1.51 93.34
C GLU A 614 117.46 -0.23 93.30
N MET A 615 118.09 0.96 93.37
CA MET A 615 117.38 2.23 93.24
C MET A 615 116.87 2.48 91.81
N ASP A 616 117.66 2.14 90.79
CA ASP A 616 117.29 2.43 89.39
C ASP A 616 116.21 1.47 88.87
N ALA A 617 116.23 0.20 89.32
CA ALA A 617 115.16 -0.76 89.04
C ALA A 617 113.80 -0.29 89.62
N ASN A 618 113.78 0.17 90.87
CA ASN A 618 112.56 0.70 91.51
C ASN A 618 112.03 1.97 90.82
N ARG A 619 112.92 2.83 90.30
CA ARG A 619 112.54 3.99 89.48
C ARG A 619 111.81 3.59 88.19
N LEU A 620 112.25 2.51 87.54
CA LEU A 620 111.62 2.01 86.31
C LEU A 620 110.25 1.37 86.58
N PHE A 621 110.09 0.61 87.66
CA PHE A 621 108.78 0.05 88.05
C PHE A 621 107.74 1.15 88.31
N ALA A 622 108.08 2.15 89.12
CA ALA A 622 107.16 3.28 89.41
C ALA A 622 106.70 4.04 88.15
N GLN A 623 107.56 4.15 87.12
CA GLN A 623 107.16 4.70 85.82
C GLN A 623 106.16 3.80 85.09
N LYS A 624 106.36 2.47 85.10
CA LYS A 624 105.46 1.52 84.43
C LYS A 624 104.12 1.34 85.14
N ASP A 625 104.08 1.39 86.46
CA ASP A 625 102.82 1.41 87.22
C ASP A 625 102.03 2.69 86.93
N SER A 626 102.71 3.85 86.82
CA SER A 626 102.09 5.12 86.43
C SER A 626 101.50 5.08 85.01
N GLU A 627 102.19 4.43 84.06
CA GLU A 627 101.70 4.19 82.70
C GLU A 627 100.48 3.26 82.69
N ILE A 628 100.51 2.18 83.47
CA ILE A 628 99.39 1.23 83.61
C ILE A 628 98.14 1.94 84.18
N GLU A 629 98.29 2.76 85.21
CA GLU A 629 97.17 3.54 85.77
C GLU A 629 96.69 4.65 84.84
N ARG A 630 97.52 5.13 83.90
CA ARG A 630 97.08 6.05 82.83
C ARG A 630 96.21 5.27 81.82
N LEU A 631 96.71 4.14 81.33
CA LEU A 631 96.01 3.29 80.35
C LEU A 631 94.69 2.72 80.90
N LYS A 632 94.61 2.36 82.19
CA LYS A 632 93.35 1.94 82.82
C LYS A 632 92.27 3.03 82.76
N ARG A 633 92.63 4.29 83.06
CA ARG A 633 91.71 5.44 83.00
C ARG A 633 91.28 5.77 81.56
N GLU A 634 92.20 5.62 80.62
CA GLU A 634 91.91 5.75 79.18
C GLU A 634 90.90 4.68 78.72
N VAL A 635 91.09 3.42 79.13
CA VAL A 635 90.16 2.31 78.86
C VAL A 635 88.79 2.50 79.53
N THR A 636 88.70 3.07 80.75
CA THR A 636 87.40 3.37 81.36
C THR A 636 86.66 4.48 80.62
N MET A 637 87.34 5.59 80.28
CA MET A 637 86.67 6.67 79.51
C MET A 637 86.22 6.19 78.13
N LEU A 638 87.01 5.35 77.45
CA LEU A 638 86.60 4.76 76.16
C LEU A 638 85.33 3.91 76.30
N LYS A 639 85.22 3.10 77.35
CA LYS A 639 84.00 2.31 77.64
C LYS A 639 82.79 3.18 77.98
N ASP A 640 82.98 4.26 78.73
CA ASP A 640 81.90 5.20 79.05
C ASP A 640 81.41 5.91 77.78
N THR A 641 82.32 6.27 76.86
CA THR A 641 81.94 6.82 75.54
C THR A 641 81.30 5.78 74.62
N GLU A 642 81.76 4.52 74.64
CA GLU A 642 81.16 3.41 73.90
C GLU A 642 79.71 3.17 74.37
N ALA A 643 79.47 3.16 75.69
CA ALA A 643 78.14 3.03 76.26
C ALA A 643 77.21 4.21 75.91
N SER A 644 77.74 5.45 75.89
CA SER A 644 76.97 6.62 75.45
C SER A 644 76.60 6.55 73.97
N LEU A 645 77.55 6.15 73.11
CA LEU A 645 77.31 6.02 71.67
C LEU A 645 76.35 4.87 71.35
N MET A 646 76.36 3.78 72.11
CA MET A 646 75.35 2.73 72.01
C MET A 646 73.95 3.24 72.35
N LEU A 647 73.81 4.05 73.42
CA LEU A 647 72.52 4.65 73.78
C LEU A 647 72.02 5.66 72.73
N ASP A 648 72.92 6.42 72.11
CA ASP A 648 72.57 7.30 70.97
C ASP A 648 72.21 6.50 69.70
N LEU A 649 72.83 5.33 69.47
CA LEU A 649 72.46 4.39 68.40
C LEU A 649 71.09 3.76 68.64
N ASP A 650 70.78 3.34 69.88
CA ASP A 650 69.46 2.80 70.24
C ASP A 650 68.36 3.88 70.09
N ASN A 651 68.63 5.11 70.55
CA ASN A 651 67.72 6.25 70.39
C ASN A 651 67.46 6.60 68.91
N THR A 652 68.51 6.64 68.09
CA THR A 652 68.37 6.93 66.65
C THR A 652 67.78 5.76 65.87
N GLY A 653 68.00 4.52 66.31
CA GLY A 653 67.30 3.33 65.84
C GLY A 653 65.80 3.42 66.08
N SER A 654 65.36 3.66 67.31
CA SER A 654 63.94 3.84 67.66
C SER A 654 63.29 4.97 66.85
N ALA A 655 63.98 6.11 66.67
CA ALA A 655 63.46 7.22 65.87
C ALA A 655 63.36 6.88 64.36
N LEU A 656 64.25 6.03 63.83
CA LEU A 656 64.17 5.52 62.47
C LEU A 656 63.05 4.47 62.30
N GLU A 657 62.78 3.66 63.31
CA GLU A 657 61.66 2.71 63.31
C GLU A 657 60.31 3.44 63.37
N ASP A 658 60.16 4.43 64.26
CA ASP A 658 58.98 5.30 64.32
C ASP A 658 58.71 6.01 62.98
N LEU A 659 59.76 6.55 62.34
CA LEU A 659 59.64 7.20 61.04
C LEU A 659 59.32 6.20 59.91
N GLN A 660 59.85 4.97 59.96
CA GLN A 660 59.48 3.92 59.00
C GLN A 660 58.02 3.49 59.17
N GLU A 661 57.53 3.34 60.39
CA GLU A 661 56.13 2.99 60.66
C GLU A 661 55.17 4.12 60.25
N GLN A 662 55.53 5.39 60.48
CA GLN A 662 54.77 6.55 60.00
C GLN A 662 54.74 6.61 58.46
N ASN A 663 55.86 6.39 57.78
CA ASN A 663 55.90 6.31 56.32
C ASN A 663 55.05 5.14 55.79
N ALA A 664 55.09 3.98 56.44
CA ALA A 664 54.25 2.83 56.07
C ALA A 664 52.75 3.14 56.21
N LYS A 665 52.35 3.83 57.31
CA LYS A 665 50.97 4.30 57.53
C LYS A 665 50.52 5.30 56.46
N LEU A 666 51.36 6.28 56.11
CA LEU A 666 51.07 7.24 55.03
C LEU A 666 50.94 6.54 53.66
N ILE A 667 51.78 5.54 53.38
CA ILE A 667 51.69 4.73 52.14
C ILE A 667 50.40 3.88 52.11
N SER A 668 49.92 3.37 53.25
CA SER A 668 48.61 2.69 53.32
C SER A 668 47.47 3.65 53.03
N LEU A 669 47.44 4.80 53.72
CA LEU A 669 46.38 5.81 53.55
C LEU A 669 46.34 6.38 52.12
N GLN A 670 47.50 6.57 51.50
CA GLN A 670 47.61 6.96 50.09
C GLN A 670 46.99 5.90 49.17
N LYS A 671 47.30 4.61 49.37
CA LYS A 671 46.70 3.50 48.60
C LYS A 671 45.19 3.40 48.80
N GLU A 672 44.71 3.49 50.03
CA GLU A 672 43.27 3.45 50.34
C GLU A 672 42.51 4.60 49.66
N ASN A 673 43.12 5.79 49.60
CA ASN A 673 42.58 6.95 48.89
C ASN A 673 42.62 6.76 47.36
N ASP A 674 43.73 6.26 46.82
CA ASP A 674 43.88 5.97 45.39
C ASP A 674 42.91 4.86 44.93
N GLU A 675 42.71 3.80 45.74
CA GLU A 675 41.69 2.77 45.53
C GLU A 675 40.27 3.35 45.58
N GLY A 676 39.99 4.26 46.52
CA GLY A 676 38.73 5.01 46.59
C GLY A 676 38.48 5.87 45.34
N HIS A 677 39.50 6.57 44.85
CA HIS A 677 39.45 7.34 43.62
C HIS A 677 39.25 6.46 42.37
N ILE A 678 39.97 5.34 42.26
CA ILE A 678 39.80 4.35 41.19
C ILE A 678 38.38 3.77 41.22
N LYS A 679 37.83 3.46 42.39
CA LYS A 679 36.45 2.97 42.54
C LYS A 679 35.43 4.02 42.08
N MET A 680 35.51 5.26 42.57
CA MET A 680 34.62 6.34 42.12
C MET A 680 34.74 6.63 40.62
N MET A 681 35.94 6.51 40.05
CA MET A 681 36.17 6.65 38.61
C MET A 681 35.51 5.50 37.83
N ASN A 682 35.64 4.26 38.28
CA ASN A 682 34.97 3.10 37.68
C ASN A 682 33.44 3.22 37.78
N ASP A 683 32.90 3.55 38.95
CA ASP A 683 31.46 3.74 39.16
C ASP A 683 30.91 4.86 38.26
N ARG A 684 31.65 5.97 38.10
CA ARG A 684 31.32 7.05 37.17
C ARG A 684 31.38 6.63 35.70
N ILE A 685 32.37 5.82 35.31
CA ILE A 685 32.49 5.27 33.95
C ILE A 685 31.32 4.32 33.65
N ILE A 686 30.97 3.43 34.58
CA ILE A 686 29.84 2.50 34.46
C ILE A 686 28.52 3.27 34.37
N ALA A 687 28.29 4.26 35.22
CA ALA A 687 27.11 5.13 35.16
C ALA A 687 27.02 5.91 33.84
N THR A 688 28.14 6.41 33.33
CA THR A 688 28.20 7.11 32.03
C THR A 688 27.90 6.17 30.86
N GLN A 689 28.49 4.97 30.84
CA GLN A 689 28.22 3.95 29.82
C GLN A 689 26.77 3.46 29.86
N LEU A 690 26.18 3.32 31.05
CA LEU A 690 24.76 2.98 31.21
C LEU A 690 23.86 4.11 30.71
N GLN A 691 24.18 5.37 31.01
CA GLN A 691 23.42 6.53 30.51
C GLN A 691 23.50 6.64 28.98
N VAL A 692 24.65 6.36 28.36
CA VAL A 692 24.80 6.31 26.90
C VAL A 692 23.91 5.21 26.31
N LYS A 693 23.97 3.98 26.84
CA LYS A 693 23.12 2.88 26.35
C LYS A 693 21.62 3.17 26.48
N ILE A 694 21.18 3.77 27.59
CA ILE A 694 19.77 4.15 27.76
C ILE A 694 19.38 5.23 26.72
N LYS A 695 20.26 6.19 26.41
CA LYS A 695 20.03 7.18 25.34
C LYS A 695 20.00 6.55 23.94
N GLU A 696 20.84 5.56 23.66
CA GLU A 696 20.82 4.80 22.40
C GLU A 696 19.53 3.98 22.24
N GLU A 697 19.10 3.28 23.31
CA GLU A 697 17.82 2.56 23.36
C GLU A 697 16.62 3.52 23.20
N MET A 698 16.65 4.69 23.83
CA MET A 698 15.63 5.73 23.68
C MET A 698 15.58 6.29 22.25
N ALA A 699 16.72 6.71 21.67
CA ALA A 699 16.74 7.21 20.29
C ALA A 699 16.24 6.17 19.28
N HIS A 700 16.49 4.88 19.54
CA HIS A 700 15.92 3.79 18.73
C HIS A 700 14.40 3.67 18.91
N LEU A 701 13.89 3.71 20.14
CA LEU A 701 12.45 3.64 20.42
C LEU A 701 11.69 4.91 19.99
N GLU A 702 12.28 6.10 20.10
CA GLU A 702 11.77 7.35 19.52
C GLU A 702 11.67 7.25 18.00
N SER A 703 12.66 6.64 17.33
CA SER A 703 12.60 6.38 15.89
C SER A 703 11.46 5.40 15.54
N GLN A 704 11.26 4.34 16.33
CA GLN A 704 10.10 3.44 16.19
C GLN A 704 8.76 4.18 16.41
N VAL A 705 8.63 4.97 17.48
CA VAL A 705 7.46 5.79 17.80
C VAL A 705 7.16 6.78 16.68
N ASN A 706 8.16 7.48 16.13
CA ASN A 706 7.98 8.39 15.01
C ASN A 706 7.52 7.66 13.73
N ASN A 707 8.04 6.46 13.47
CA ASN A 707 7.65 5.67 12.30
C ASN A 707 6.24 5.08 12.44
N LEU A 708 5.88 4.56 13.62
CA LEU A 708 4.51 4.12 13.93
C LEU A 708 3.52 5.28 13.89
N THR A 709 3.90 6.46 14.38
CA THR A 709 3.07 7.69 14.30
C THR A 709 2.83 8.11 12.85
N ARG A 710 3.86 8.06 11.98
CA ARG A 710 3.71 8.30 10.54
C ARG A 710 2.82 7.24 9.87
N GLN A 711 2.96 5.98 10.24
CA GLN A 711 2.14 4.87 9.73
C GLN A 711 0.66 5.04 10.14
N ILE A 712 0.39 5.40 11.40
CA ILE A 712 -0.96 5.70 11.88
C ILE A 712 -1.54 6.92 11.15
N ALA A 713 -0.77 8.00 10.96
CA ALA A 713 -1.22 9.17 10.21
C ALA A 713 -1.54 8.83 8.74
N ALA A 714 -0.74 7.95 8.11
CA ALA A 714 -1.03 7.46 6.75
C ALA A 714 -2.30 6.61 6.71
N LEU A 715 -2.47 5.66 7.64
CA LEU A 715 -3.70 4.84 7.76
C LEU A 715 -4.93 5.68 8.10
N GLN A 716 -4.78 6.77 8.88
CA GLN A 716 -5.85 7.74 9.13
C GLN A 716 -6.24 8.47 7.84
N CYS A 717 -5.27 8.96 7.07
CA CYS A 717 -5.53 9.62 5.79
C CYS A 717 -6.14 8.67 4.74
N GLU A 718 -5.70 7.40 4.68
CA GLU A 718 -6.33 6.38 3.83
C GLU A 718 -7.77 6.11 4.30
N LYS A 719 -7.99 5.90 5.59
CA LYS A 719 -9.34 5.70 6.15
C LYS A 719 -10.25 6.90 5.91
N GLU A 720 -9.79 8.14 6.07
CA GLU A 720 -10.59 9.34 5.78
C GLU A 720 -10.97 9.42 4.30
N SER A 721 -10.03 9.12 3.39
CA SER A 721 -10.28 9.02 1.94
C SER A 721 -11.29 7.91 1.61
N GLN A 722 -11.18 6.73 2.23
CA GLN A 722 -12.11 5.61 2.02
C GLN A 722 -13.51 5.88 2.63
N ASN A 723 -13.62 6.67 3.71
CA ASN A 723 -14.91 7.11 4.24
C ASN A 723 -15.58 8.15 3.34
N GLU A 724 -14.80 9.06 2.74
CA GLU A 724 -15.33 10.02 1.77
C GLU A 724 -15.77 9.33 0.47
N ALA A 725 -14.99 8.36 -0.04
CA ALA A 725 -15.39 7.51 -1.16
C ALA A 725 -16.69 6.74 -0.87
N LEU A 726 -16.82 6.17 0.33
CA LEU A 726 -18.04 5.50 0.80
C LEU A 726 -19.24 6.47 0.90
N ARG A 727 -19.03 7.70 1.38
CA ARG A 727 -20.05 8.75 1.44
C ARG A 727 -20.57 9.14 0.05
N LEU A 728 -19.67 9.36 -0.90
CA LEU A 728 -20.01 9.69 -2.29
C LEU A 728 -20.68 8.51 -3.02
N ALA A 729 -20.31 7.26 -2.69
CA ALA A 729 -20.99 6.07 -3.18
C ALA A 729 -22.42 5.95 -2.61
N LEU A 730 -22.62 6.15 -1.30
CA LEU A 730 -23.94 6.17 -0.65
C LEU A 730 -24.87 7.22 -1.27
N GLU A 731 -24.36 8.43 -1.52
CA GLU A 731 -25.11 9.49 -2.19
C GLU A 731 -25.44 9.14 -3.65
N THR A 732 -24.49 8.54 -4.37
CA THR A 732 -24.69 8.03 -5.74
C THR A 732 -25.80 6.97 -5.77
N ILE A 733 -25.81 6.00 -4.84
CA ILE A 733 -26.94 5.07 -4.67
C ILE A 733 -28.22 5.82 -4.41
N GLY A 734 -28.24 6.74 -3.44
CA GLY A 734 -29.44 7.53 -3.09
C GLY A 734 -30.08 8.22 -4.30
N VAL A 735 -29.28 8.64 -5.28
CA VAL A 735 -29.77 9.15 -6.58
C VAL A 735 -30.24 8.02 -7.51
N LYS A 736 -29.50 6.90 -7.64
CA LYS A 736 -29.91 5.75 -8.47
C LYS A 736 -31.20 5.09 -7.97
N THR A 737 -31.38 4.90 -6.68
CA THR A 737 -32.60 4.29 -6.10
C THR A 737 -33.82 5.16 -6.34
N LYS A 738 -33.70 6.50 -6.21
CA LYS A 738 -34.78 7.44 -6.55
C LYS A 738 -35.18 7.35 -8.03
N GLU A 739 -34.22 7.31 -8.94
CA GLU A 739 -34.49 7.14 -10.38
C GLU A 739 -35.06 5.75 -10.71
N ASN A 740 -34.60 4.69 -10.04
CA ASN A 740 -35.13 3.33 -10.19
C ASN A 740 -36.60 3.25 -9.74
N VAL A 741 -36.94 3.81 -8.57
CA VAL A 741 -38.33 3.94 -8.09
C VAL A 741 -39.19 4.75 -9.07
N ARG A 742 -38.64 5.83 -9.67
CA ARG A 742 -39.35 6.61 -10.70
C ARG A 742 -39.60 5.80 -11.98
N GLN A 743 -38.65 4.97 -12.40
CA GLN A 743 -38.80 4.07 -13.56
C GLN A 743 -39.82 2.96 -13.28
N ASN A 744 -39.81 2.34 -12.08
CA ASN A 744 -40.78 1.32 -11.71
C ASN A 744 -42.21 1.86 -11.68
N ARG A 745 -42.45 3.03 -11.08
CA ARG A 745 -43.77 3.70 -11.11
C ARG A 745 -44.27 3.97 -12.53
N MET A 746 -43.36 4.31 -13.46
CA MET A 746 -43.71 4.48 -14.88
C MET A 746 -44.07 3.14 -15.55
N ILE A 747 -43.35 2.06 -15.24
CA ILE A 747 -43.64 0.71 -15.75
C ILE A 747 -44.98 0.20 -15.20
N GLU A 748 -45.30 0.46 -13.93
CA GLU A 748 -46.59 0.14 -13.31
C GLU A 748 -47.74 0.91 -13.95
N ALA A 749 -47.58 2.21 -14.19
CA ALA A 749 -48.58 3.03 -14.88
C ALA A 749 -48.86 2.52 -16.31
N LEU A 750 -47.81 2.17 -17.07
CA LEU A 750 -47.93 1.58 -18.40
C LEU A 750 -48.57 0.18 -18.37
N ARG A 751 -48.25 -0.66 -17.37
CA ARG A 751 -48.92 -1.95 -17.15
C ARG A 751 -50.43 -1.77 -16.89
N LYS A 752 -50.80 -0.80 -16.06
CA LYS A 752 -52.21 -0.49 -15.74
C LYS A 752 -52.97 0.03 -16.95
N GLN A 753 -52.37 0.93 -17.75
CA GLN A 753 -52.97 1.36 -19.02
C GLN A 753 -53.14 0.20 -20.01
N LEU A 754 -52.19 -0.75 -20.06
CA LEU A 754 -52.30 -1.93 -20.92
C LEU A 754 -53.44 -2.87 -20.49
N THR A 755 -53.66 -3.07 -19.18
CA THR A 755 -54.80 -3.87 -18.70
C THR A 755 -56.14 -3.17 -18.92
N GLU A 756 -56.22 -1.85 -18.75
CA GLU A 756 -57.41 -1.05 -19.06
C GLU A 756 -57.75 -1.07 -20.56
N GLN A 757 -56.74 -0.93 -21.44
CA GLN A 757 -56.88 -1.08 -22.90
C GLN A 757 -57.37 -2.49 -23.28
N SER A 758 -56.82 -3.54 -22.66
CA SER A 758 -57.22 -4.93 -22.88
C SER A 758 -58.69 -5.17 -22.50
N LEU A 759 -59.10 -4.71 -21.30
CA LEU A 759 -60.48 -4.79 -20.84
C LEU A 759 -61.44 -4.04 -21.77
N ASN A 760 -61.13 -2.79 -22.13
CA ASN A 760 -61.94 -2.00 -23.07
C ASN A 760 -62.07 -2.70 -24.44
N THR A 761 -61.00 -3.37 -24.91
CA THR A 761 -61.02 -4.11 -26.18
C THR A 761 -61.94 -5.34 -26.12
N ALA A 762 -61.90 -6.09 -25.00
CA ALA A 762 -62.82 -7.20 -24.76
C ALA A 762 -64.28 -6.71 -24.66
N ASP A 763 -64.52 -5.60 -23.94
CA ASP A 763 -65.84 -5.00 -23.76
C ASP A 763 -66.45 -4.55 -25.11
N LEU A 764 -65.65 -3.89 -25.96
CA LEU A 764 -66.01 -3.54 -27.34
C LEU A 764 -66.28 -4.79 -28.20
N GLY A 765 -65.51 -5.86 -28.00
CA GLY A 765 -65.75 -7.17 -28.62
C GLY A 765 -67.16 -7.70 -28.31
N THR A 766 -67.53 -7.81 -27.03
CA THR A 766 -68.86 -8.31 -26.64
C THR A 766 -70.02 -7.40 -27.10
N ARG A 767 -69.78 -6.09 -27.23
CA ARG A 767 -70.76 -5.14 -27.81
C ARG A 767 -70.91 -5.37 -29.31
N SER A 768 -69.81 -5.58 -30.03
CA SER A 768 -69.82 -5.91 -31.46
C SER A 768 -70.55 -7.23 -31.73
N GLU A 769 -70.33 -8.26 -30.92
CA GLU A 769 -71.06 -9.54 -31.02
C GLU A 769 -72.56 -9.38 -30.78
N LYS A 770 -72.97 -8.57 -29.80
CA LYS A 770 -74.40 -8.26 -29.52
C LYS A 770 -75.06 -7.50 -30.67
N ILE A 771 -74.40 -6.47 -31.22
CA ILE A 771 -74.89 -5.72 -32.38
C ILE A 771 -74.97 -6.63 -33.62
N GLY A 772 -73.97 -7.49 -33.80
CA GLY A 772 -73.95 -8.50 -34.86
C GLY A 772 -75.07 -9.55 -34.73
N ALA A 773 -75.49 -9.89 -33.51
CA ALA A 773 -76.67 -10.73 -33.28
C ALA A 773 -77.96 -9.98 -33.65
N GLN A 774 -78.16 -8.78 -33.12
CA GLN A 774 -79.33 -7.95 -33.43
C GLN A 774 -79.47 -7.68 -34.94
N LEU A 775 -78.36 -7.50 -35.66
CA LEU A 775 -78.36 -7.36 -37.13
C LEU A 775 -78.86 -8.62 -37.84
N ARG A 776 -78.47 -9.83 -37.37
CA ARG A 776 -78.98 -11.09 -37.94
C ARG A 776 -80.48 -11.26 -37.67
N ASP A 777 -80.92 -10.98 -36.45
CA ASP A 777 -82.33 -11.05 -36.05
C ASP A 777 -83.19 -10.11 -36.92
N ILE A 778 -82.72 -8.87 -37.14
CA ILE A 778 -83.37 -7.90 -38.01
C ILE A 778 -83.35 -8.34 -39.48
N GLN A 779 -82.24 -8.91 -39.97
CA GLN A 779 -82.16 -9.45 -41.34
C GLN A 779 -83.15 -10.60 -41.57
N GLU A 780 -83.31 -11.50 -40.61
CA GLU A 780 -84.29 -12.60 -40.70
C GLU A 780 -85.74 -12.08 -40.68
N VAL A 781 -86.05 -11.10 -39.82
CA VAL A 781 -87.36 -10.43 -39.80
C VAL A 781 -87.63 -9.70 -41.13
N VAL A 782 -86.65 -9.02 -41.71
CA VAL A 782 -86.76 -8.33 -43.01
C VAL A 782 -86.95 -9.32 -44.15
N ALA A 783 -86.22 -10.44 -44.18
CA ALA A 783 -86.41 -11.51 -45.16
C ALA A 783 -87.82 -12.12 -45.06
N SER A 784 -88.26 -12.45 -43.84
CA SER A 784 -89.62 -12.98 -43.57
C SER A 784 -90.72 -11.99 -43.99
N LYS A 785 -90.54 -10.69 -43.74
CA LYS A 785 -91.48 -9.65 -44.18
C LYS A 785 -91.47 -9.42 -45.69
N THR A 786 -90.32 -9.56 -46.35
CA THR A 786 -90.20 -9.44 -47.80
C THR A 786 -90.97 -10.59 -48.48
N LEU A 787 -90.79 -11.83 -48.02
CA LEU A 787 -91.55 -13.00 -48.49
C LEU A 787 -93.07 -12.86 -48.24
N GLN A 788 -93.48 -12.30 -47.10
CA GLN A 788 -94.89 -11.98 -46.83
C GLN A 788 -95.46 -10.95 -47.82
N LEU A 789 -94.69 -9.92 -48.19
CA LEU A 789 -95.10 -8.92 -49.19
C LEU A 789 -95.22 -9.54 -50.59
N GLU A 790 -94.30 -10.42 -50.99
CA GLU A 790 -94.38 -11.15 -52.27
C GLU A 790 -95.65 -12.02 -52.35
N VAL A 791 -95.98 -12.75 -51.29
CA VAL A 791 -97.23 -13.56 -51.22
C VAL A 791 -98.48 -12.67 -51.30
N ILE A 792 -98.45 -11.49 -50.68
CA ILE A 792 -99.55 -10.52 -50.75
C ILE A 792 -99.69 -9.94 -52.17
N ASP A 793 -98.60 -9.56 -52.84
CA ASP A 793 -98.65 -9.04 -54.21
C ASP A 793 -99.09 -10.11 -55.22
N GLN A 794 -98.60 -11.35 -55.10
CA GLN A 794 -99.11 -12.48 -55.89
C GLN A 794 -100.62 -12.71 -55.68
N ARG A 795 -101.14 -12.55 -54.46
CA ARG A 795 -102.58 -12.66 -54.18
C ARG A 795 -103.37 -11.49 -54.74
N LYS A 796 -102.82 -10.27 -54.68
CA LYS A 796 -103.39 -9.06 -55.27
C LYS A 796 -103.55 -9.20 -56.78
N ARG A 797 -102.50 -9.62 -57.50
CA ARG A 797 -102.54 -9.83 -58.97
C ARG A 797 -103.68 -10.76 -59.40
N ARG A 798 -103.87 -11.89 -58.70
CA ARG A 798 -104.99 -12.83 -58.95
C ARG A 798 -106.36 -12.16 -58.77
N LEU A 799 -106.53 -11.38 -57.70
CA LEU A 799 -107.79 -10.65 -57.44
C LEU A 799 -108.06 -9.52 -58.46
N GLU A 800 -107.01 -8.91 -59.02
CA GLU A 800 -107.09 -7.92 -60.10
C GLU A 800 -107.47 -8.59 -61.45
N GLU A 801 -106.92 -9.77 -61.73
CA GLU A 801 -107.30 -10.61 -62.87
C GLU A 801 -108.76 -11.07 -62.77
N GLU A 802 -109.19 -11.60 -61.62
CA GLU A 802 -110.58 -11.96 -61.34
C GLU A 802 -111.53 -10.78 -61.57
N ASN A 803 -111.21 -9.61 -61.00
CA ASN A 803 -111.96 -8.35 -61.24
C ASN A 803 -112.04 -8.00 -62.72
N SER A 804 -110.96 -8.15 -63.49
CA SER A 804 -110.93 -7.92 -64.93
C SER A 804 -111.89 -8.84 -65.68
N THR A 805 -111.97 -10.13 -65.30
CA THR A 805 -112.93 -11.07 -65.92
C THR A 805 -114.38 -10.77 -65.55
N LEU A 806 -114.66 -10.44 -64.29
CA LEU A 806 -116.01 -10.12 -63.81
C LEU A 806 -116.56 -8.85 -64.47
N ARG A 807 -115.75 -7.79 -64.60
CA ARG A 807 -116.12 -6.57 -65.34
C ARG A 807 -116.45 -6.87 -66.80
N LYS A 808 -115.65 -7.71 -67.47
CA LYS A 808 -115.92 -8.14 -68.86
C LYS A 808 -117.20 -8.97 -69.01
N ARG A 809 -117.59 -9.75 -67.99
CA ARG A 809 -118.88 -10.47 -67.96
C ARG A 809 -120.07 -9.52 -67.75
N LEU A 810 -119.96 -8.58 -66.81
CA LEU A 810 -121.01 -7.60 -66.49
C LEU A 810 -121.38 -6.73 -67.71
N GLU A 811 -120.41 -6.24 -68.46
CA GLU A 811 -120.66 -5.41 -69.65
C GLU A 811 -121.31 -6.19 -70.81
N ARG A 812 -121.12 -7.51 -70.89
CA ARG A 812 -121.85 -8.36 -71.85
C ARG A 812 -123.33 -8.51 -71.45
N ALA A 813 -123.61 -8.74 -70.17
CA ALA A 813 -124.97 -8.85 -69.66
C ALA A 813 -125.79 -7.57 -69.91
N LYS A 814 -125.25 -6.40 -69.54
CA LYS A 814 -125.89 -5.08 -69.76
C LYS A 814 -126.22 -4.80 -71.24
N LYS A 815 -125.41 -5.28 -72.18
CA LYS A 815 -125.71 -5.15 -73.62
C LYS A 815 -126.86 -6.06 -74.05
N SER A 816 -126.89 -7.30 -73.56
CA SER A 816 -127.97 -8.26 -73.86
C SER A 816 -129.34 -7.77 -73.36
N GLU A 817 -129.38 -7.10 -72.21
CA GLU A 817 -130.61 -6.61 -71.57
C GLU A 817 -131.27 -5.44 -72.34
N LYS A 818 -130.48 -4.64 -73.06
CA LYS A 818 -130.90 -3.34 -73.58
C LYS A 818 -131.56 -3.34 -74.97
N LEU A 819 -131.59 -4.49 -75.65
CA LEU A 819 -131.98 -4.61 -77.06
C LEU A 819 -133.18 -5.55 -77.33
N GLY A 820 -133.72 -6.22 -76.30
CA GLY A 820 -135.04 -6.86 -76.29
C GLY A 820 -135.24 -8.12 -77.15
N SER A 821 -134.49 -8.30 -78.23
CA SER A 821 -134.51 -9.49 -79.09
C SER A 821 -133.12 -9.74 -79.66
N THR A 822 -132.69 -11.01 -79.74
CA THR A 822 -131.42 -11.39 -80.36
C THR A 822 -131.35 -11.00 -81.83
N ASP A 823 -132.47 -11.00 -82.54
CA ASP A 823 -132.54 -10.57 -83.95
C ASP A 823 -132.39 -9.04 -84.09
N ALA A 824 -132.84 -8.28 -83.08
CA ALA A 824 -132.61 -6.83 -83.01
C ALA A 824 -131.16 -6.49 -82.63
N VAL A 825 -130.54 -7.27 -81.73
CA VAL A 825 -129.09 -7.18 -81.45
C VAL A 825 -128.31 -7.45 -82.74
N LEU A 826 -128.60 -8.53 -83.46
CA LEU A 826 -127.90 -8.90 -84.69
C LEU A 826 -128.14 -7.91 -85.82
N MET A 827 -129.35 -7.37 -85.99
CA MET A 827 -129.59 -6.31 -86.98
C MET A 827 -128.84 -5.01 -86.65
N GLU A 828 -128.73 -4.63 -85.37
CA GLU A 828 -127.98 -3.44 -84.96
C GLU A 828 -126.46 -3.67 -85.05
N GLU A 829 -125.94 -4.85 -84.68
CA GLU A 829 -124.53 -5.21 -84.93
C GLU A 829 -124.21 -5.26 -86.44
N ILE A 830 -125.12 -5.77 -87.27
CA ILE A 830 -125.00 -5.71 -88.74
C ILE A 830 -125.05 -4.26 -89.24
N ARG A 831 -125.81 -3.36 -88.58
CA ARG A 831 -125.86 -1.93 -88.91
C ARG A 831 -124.54 -1.23 -88.52
N GLU A 832 -124.04 -1.45 -87.32
CA GLU A 832 -122.74 -0.95 -86.86
C GLU A 832 -121.59 -1.45 -87.74
N LEU A 833 -121.56 -2.74 -88.09
CA LEU A 833 -120.55 -3.32 -88.99
C LEU A 833 -120.64 -2.74 -90.41
N LYS A 834 -121.85 -2.50 -90.93
CA LYS A 834 -122.05 -1.81 -92.22
C LYS A 834 -121.57 -0.35 -92.17
N ASP A 835 -121.85 0.39 -91.10
CA ASP A 835 -121.34 1.76 -90.89
C ASP A 835 -119.81 1.77 -90.79
N VAL A 836 -119.22 0.84 -90.03
CA VAL A 836 -117.77 0.67 -89.89
C VAL A 836 -117.10 0.32 -91.23
N LEU A 837 -117.75 -0.43 -92.11
CA LEU A 837 -117.23 -0.77 -93.45
C LEU A 837 -117.52 0.29 -94.53
N THR A 838 -118.32 1.32 -94.22
CA THR A 838 -118.70 2.37 -95.17
C THR A 838 -117.70 3.55 -95.15
N CYS A 839 -117.46 4.18 -96.30
CA CYS A 839 -116.50 5.27 -96.45
C CYS A 839 -116.95 6.53 -95.68
N PRO A 840 -116.17 7.04 -94.70
CA PRO A 840 -116.56 8.21 -93.90
C PRO A 840 -116.72 9.50 -94.71
N SER A 841 -116.09 9.58 -95.90
CA SER A 841 -116.11 10.78 -96.75
C SER A 841 -117.28 10.86 -97.74
N CYS A 842 -118.10 9.80 -97.88
CA CYS A 842 -119.33 9.84 -98.68
C CYS A 842 -120.53 9.11 -98.07
N LYS A 843 -120.34 8.30 -97.01
CA LYS A 843 -121.38 7.49 -96.34
C LYS A 843 -122.20 6.57 -97.26
N VAL A 844 -121.69 6.25 -98.46
CA VAL A 844 -122.42 5.46 -99.49
C VAL A 844 -121.57 4.32 -100.05
N ASN A 845 -120.33 4.57 -100.48
CA ASN A 845 -119.46 3.52 -101.01
C ASN A 845 -118.74 2.79 -99.85
N ARG A 846 -118.55 1.47 -99.93
CA ARG A 846 -117.68 0.71 -99.01
C ARG A 846 -116.25 1.26 -99.00
N LYS A 847 -115.51 1.00 -97.92
CA LYS A 847 -114.07 1.24 -97.81
C LYS A 847 -113.31 0.28 -98.73
N ASP A 848 -112.52 0.83 -99.66
CA ASP A 848 -111.71 0.07 -100.62
C ASP A 848 -110.35 0.74 -100.95
N ALA A 849 -109.92 1.70 -100.12
CA ALA A 849 -108.72 2.51 -100.33
C ALA A 849 -108.07 2.98 -99.02
N ILE A 850 -106.76 2.79 -98.85
CA ILE A 850 -105.99 3.27 -97.69
C ILE A 850 -105.08 4.44 -98.08
N LEU A 851 -104.91 5.40 -97.16
CA LEU A 851 -103.80 6.36 -97.19
C LEU A 851 -102.62 5.81 -96.40
N THR A 852 -101.49 5.52 -97.06
CA THR A 852 -100.31 4.89 -96.44
C THR A 852 -99.72 5.75 -95.31
N LYS A 853 -99.65 7.07 -95.50
CA LYS A 853 -99.10 8.04 -94.53
C LYS A 853 -99.86 8.18 -93.20
N CYS A 854 -101.07 7.67 -93.09
CA CYS A 854 -101.86 7.77 -91.85
C CYS A 854 -102.80 6.58 -91.59
N PHE A 855 -102.65 5.50 -92.36
CA PHE A 855 -103.43 4.25 -92.33
C PHE A 855 -104.97 4.43 -92.32
N HIS A 856 -105.47 5.57 -92.77
CA HIS A 856 -106.91 5.86 -92.78
C HIS A 856 -107.57 5.37 -94.06
N VAL A 857 -108.67 4.64 -93.90
CA VAL A 857 -109.35 3.92 -94.98
C VAL A 857 -110.65 4.61 -95.40
N PHE A 858 -110.80 4.83 -96.71
CA PHE A 858 -111.91 5.48 -97.39
C PHE A 858 -112.29 4.66 -98.64
N CYS A 859 -113.12 5.22 -99.53
CA CYS A 859 -113.29 4.66 -100.88
C CYS A 859 -112.38 5.36 -101.89
N MET A 860 -111.99 4.63 -102.94
CA MET A 860 -111.10 5.10 -104.00
C MET A 860 -111.69 6.30 -104.74
N LYS A 861 -113.02 6.33 -104.93
CA LYS A 861 -113.71 7.48 -105.54
C LYS A 861 -113.42 8.76 -104.74
N CYS A 862 -113.60 8.75 -103.41
CA CYS A 862 -113.37 9.93 -102.57
C CYS A 862 -111.89 10.37 -102.55
N LEU A 863 -110.94 9.44 -102.42
CA LEU A 863 -109.53 9.79 -102.39
C LEU A 863 -109.03 10.30 -103.75
N LYS A 864 -109.43 9.66 -104.85
CA LYS A 864 -109.07 10.11 -106.19
C LYS A 864 -109.68 11.47 -106.53
N THR A 865 -110.98 11.69 -106.26
CA THR A 865 -111.60 13.01 -106.43
C THR A 865 -110.88 14.11 -105.64
N ARG A 866 -110.46 13.85 -104.39
CA ARG A 866 -109.66 14.82 -103.60
C ARG A 866 -108.24 15.03 -104.15
N TYR A 867 -107.61 14.00 -104.70
CA TYR A 867 -106.30 14.13 -105.33
C TYR A 867 -106.34 14.98 -106.62
N ASP A 868 -107.36 14.74 -107.45
CA ASP A 868 -107.57 15.38 -108.76
C ASP A 868 -108.02 16.84 -108.60
N THR A 869 -108.95 17.12 -107.67
CA THR A 869 -109.38 18.49 -107.29
C THR A 869 -108.34 19.28 -106.47
N ARG A 870 -107.10 18.77 -106.35
CA ARG A 870 -105.99 19.32 -105.56
C ARG A 870 -106.26 19.46 -104.05
N GLN A 871 -107.40 19.00 -103.52
CA GLN A 871 -107.74 18.93 -102.10
C GLN A 871 -107.00 17.79 -101.36
N ARG A 872 -105.67 17.77 -101.49
CA ARG A 872 -104.74 16.67 -101.16
C ARG A 872 -104.47 16.48 -99.66
N LYS A 873 -105.52 16.49 -98.84
CA LYS A 873 -105.48 16.27 -97.39
C LYS A 873 -106.48 15.19 -96.95
N CYS A 874 -106.02 14.33 -96.04
CA CYS A 874 -106.79 13.20 -95.50
C CYS A 874 -108.12 13.68 -94.87
N PRO A 875 -109.28 13.12 -95.25
CA PRO A 875 -110.57 13.55 -94.70
C PRO A 875 -110.75 13.39 -93.18
N LYS A 876 -109.91 12.58 -92.50
CA LYS A 876 -110.04 12.30 -91.05
C LYS A 876 -108.98 12.97 -90.17
N CYS A 877 -107.74 13.14 -90.65
CA CYS A 877 -106.65 13.74 -89.86
C CYS A 877 -105.93 14.91 -90.57
N ASN A 878 -106.44 15.38 -91.71
CA ASN A 878 -105.92 16.51 -92.48
C ASN A 878 -104.46 16.38 -92.99
N ALA A 879 -103.79 15.24 -92.77
CA ALA A 879 -102.45 14.94 -93.26
C ALA A 879 -102.37 15.00 -94.80
N GLY A 880 -101.32 15.61 -95.34
CA GLY A 880 -101.13 15.79 -96.78
C GLY A 880 -100.72 14.50 -97.50
N PHE A 881 -101.23 14.28 -98.72
CA PHE A 881 -100.95 13.07 -99.50
C PHE A 881 -100.77 13.34 -101.01
N GLY A 882 -99.81 12.67 -101.64
CA GLY A 882 -99.47 12.72 -103.07
C GLY A 882 -99.94 11.49 -103.85
N ALA A 883 -99.48 11.37 -105.09
CA ALA A 883 -99.90 10.33 -106.04
C ALA A 883 -99.71 8.90 -105.51
N ASN A 884 -98.57 8.66 -104.85
CA ASN A 884 -98.16 7.33 -104.40
C ASN A 884 -98.63 7.02 -102.97
N ASP A 885 -99.34 7.93 -102.30
CA ASP A 885 -99.73 7.80 -100.89
C ASP A 885 -101.11 7.15 -100.68
N PHE A 886 -101.84 6.80 -101.75
CA PHE A 886 -103.14 6.12 -101.66
C PHE A 886 -103.19 4.86 -102.53
N HIS A 887 -103.61 3.73 -101.93
CA HIS A 887 -103.61 2.41 -102.56
C HIS A 887 -104.95 1.69 -102.36
N ARG A 888 -105.35 0.88 -103.35
CA ARG A 888 -106.59 0.08 -103.29
C ARG A 888 -106.37 -1.07 -102.32
N VAL A 889 -107.35 -1.28 -101.43
CA VAL A 889 -107.33 -2.37 -100.44
C VAL A 889 -108.63 -3.16 -100.58
N TYR A 890 -108.53 -4.48 -100.59
CA TYR A 890 -109.68 -5.37 -100.61
C TYR A 890 -110.04 -5.75 -99.17
N ILE A 891 -111.29 -5.49 -98.79
CA ILE A 891 -111.88 -5.84 -97.50
C ILE A 891 -113.09 -6.71 -97.81
N GLY A 892 -113.20 -7.89 -97.18
CA GLY A 892 -114.38 -8.75 -97.27
C GLY A 892 -115.60 -8.11 -96.61
#